data_AF-A0A4Y7SZR3-F1
#
_entry.id   AF-A0A4Y7SZR3-F1
#
_cell.length_a   1.000
_cell.length_b   1.000
_cell.length_c   1.000
_cell.angle_alpha   90.00
_cell.angle_beta   90.00
_cell.angle_gamma   90.00
#
_symmetry.space_group_name_H-M   'P 1'
#
loop_
_entity.id
_entity.type
_entity.pdbx_description
1 polymer ?
#
loop_
_entity_poly.entity_id
_entity_poly.type
_entity_poly.pdbx_seq_one_letter_code
_entity_poly.pdbx_strand_id
1 'polypeptide(L)'
;MPPTEDPPAALPIEGHSIGSFLDLLSQLLADERAAEFVILVLTGRYLGRQVSLEALRNRIYNEEDDNVHDALLYQYKVSRDIDSALGIADDICVKNHPISFYVIPKYSGSLKSSVGISHKISVDGIRTQVKLHKIPNSLFAKWGVRNEILIFFPNLYKKGERQSYKVHNDDVALFFENVTRPSLVALMPDMRGANFAPTFAAEMWRSRSETGHLVHSGRILSGEVVSELSGQLRDELAAAIGRGVRLEWAADFFFLHQIRGVKDANAHHPVDAEDAIDRFIEANHLDPGAINDYPDDWYVDVGLELSSATGDDSMAWRADSHTAILRDILQIPEVHAVRMTKIGSSSYAKDPVSHMSEVAGCRITPGVRGRGPLGIVKIQAYHTDKALISDKDGGFLDKLFNVYEDSMAAEVVANARLEVRVPFRMHSRVYDGLEGFNWRRYLVAVPCDDWWTLRLYSLIAYKAVAGSQLSSIPADRTNFSAVTLLMAIVWLTNSLHATPDTGPSSRQLLGAVLPPRPLVGMPEVMMPYRLAGTHPHRDDRVEDEGDDDEDREAANDIVRQPTTRRFPTLYEEEESDDDDEDEGAVAVRTGPSIPFGLVFLREVIWTKNSRIPLFSSAQFSMLKESAFEYFSGMAWGDFVDKIYTGILFQQRSITRTRTNTKQRPVVPEEGEKIPIVFALKNGHKKIPKPEWKGGEIAHGEPEEVEQVSRNEYLSLIYHQLFVDAIALSPSPRGGGGSYTKIAVAHRLKVSVDVFKNQNPGHAFRAAHMRWGTDKDWTIALSHIIPPQGKLKMQSSQNYPQCAYYRMWGHFMSSIRSTTVVKEAREAFVAKFTSEVRWFAWAKAERLWESSGKSYKESTHSPGLQANAPAPWLLIRGGCIWKDDEVWTPTGTELEDSDGSE
;
A
#
# COMPACT_ATOMS: atom_id res chain seq x y z
N MET A 1 -9.78 -13.16 36.62
CA MET A 1 -9.82 -11.97 37.50
C MET A 1 -10.61 -10.90 36.76
N PRO A 2 -11.47 -10.11 37.41
CA PRO A 2 -12.14 -9.00 36.72
C PRO A 2 -11.09 -7.93 36.36
N PRO A 3 -11.22 -7.23 35.22
CA PRO A 3 -10.32 -6.16 34.86
C PRO A 3 -10.69 -4.91 35.67
N THR A 4 -10.10 -4.77 36.84
CA THR A 4 -10.10 -3.53 37.62
C THR A 4 -8.76 -2.84 37.44
N GLU A 5 -8.52 -2.25 36.27
CA GLU A 5 -7.62 -1.11 36.17
C GLU A 5 -8.48 0.09 35.79
N ASP A 6 -8.68 1.00 36.74
CA ASP A 6 -9.21 2.33 36.47
C ASP A 6 -8.43 2.94 35.29
N PRO A 7 -9.08 3.66 34.36
CA PRO A 7 -8.38 4.31 33.26
C PRO A 7 -7.27 5.21 33.83
N PRO A 8 -6.06 5.18 33.24
CA PRO A 8 -4.94 5.97 33.75
C PRO A 8 -5.35 7.44 33.85
N ALA A 9 -5.07 8.05 34.99
CA ALA A 9 -5.39 9.45 35.25
C ALA A 9 -4.89 10.33 34.10
N ALA A 10 -5.76 11.21 33.59
CA ALA A 10 -5.40 12.09 32.48
C ALA A 10 -4.17 12.93 32.86
N LEU A 11 -3.13 12.88 32.03
CA LEU A 11 -1.93 13.69 32.24
C LEU A 11 -2.29 15.18 32.15
N PRO A 12 -1.65 16.06 32.96
CA PRO A 12 -1.76 17.50 32.78
C PRO A 12 -1.38 17.89 31.35
N ILE A 13 -2.23 18.72 30.73
CA ILE A 13 -2.01 19.22 29.36
C ILE A 13 -1.16 20.50 29.43
N GLU A 14 -0.13 20.57 28.59
CA GLU A 14 0.74 21.72 28.44
C GLU A 14 0.69 22.24 27.00
N GLY A 15 0.27 23.48 26.83
CA GLY A 15 0.08 24.11 25.52
C GLY A 15 1.34 24.79 24.99
N HIS A 16 1.77 24.41 23.79
CA HIS A 16 2.96 24.95 23.12
C HIS A 16 2.62 25.63 21.80
N SER A 17 3.26 26.76 21.49
CA SER A 17 3.36 27.23 20.09
C SER A 17 4.31 26.32 19.30
N ILE A 18 4.32 26.43 17.97
CA ILE A 18 5.24 25.68 17.09
C ILE A 18 6.68 25.88 17.55
N GLY A 19 7.19 27.11 17.59
CA GLY A 19 8.56 27.40 18.04
C GLY A 19 8.89 26.84 19.42
N SER A 20 8.03 27.04 20.43
CA SER A 20 8.31 26.53 21.79
C SER A 20 8.32 24.99 21.89
N PHE A 21 7.58 24.31 21.00
CA PHE A 21 7.62 22.85 20.91
C PHE A 21 8.93 22.39 20.25
N LEU A 22 9.38 23.10 19.22
CA LEU A 22 10.65 22.83 18.55
C LEU A 22 11.86 23.11 19.45
N ASP A 23 11.81 24.16 20.27
CA ASP A 23 12.84 24.44 21.28
C ASP A 23 12.99 23.29 22.27
N LEU A 24 11.85 22.75 22.75
CA LEU A 24 11.84 21.59 23.64
C LEU A 24 12.45 20.35 22.98
N LEU A 25 12.13 20.11 21.70
CA LEU A 25 12.68 19.00 20.92
C LEU A 25 14.18 19.17 20.65
N SER A 26 14.61 20.39 20.31
CA SER A 26 16.01 20.76 20.09
C SER A 26 16.84 20.53 21.35
N GLN A 27 16.33 20.92 22.52
CA GLN A 27 16.97 20.65 23.80
C GLN A 27 17.19 19.16 24.05
N LEU A 28 16.20 18.31 23.76
CA LEU A 28 16.33 16.86 23.93
C LEU A 28 17.38 16.24 23.00
N LEU A 29 17.51 16.75 21.77
CA LEU A 29 18.57 16.33 20.85
C LEU A 29 19.95 16.78 21.33
N ALA A 30 20.07 18.02 21.79
CA ALA A 30 21.31 18.57 22.32
C ALA A 30 21.81 17.81 23.57
N ASP A 31 20.88 17.37 24.42
CA ASP A 31 21.15 16.56 25.61
C ASP A 31 21.39 15.06 25.30
N GLU A 32 21.43 14.66 24.02
CA GLU A 32 21.56 13.27 23.56
C GLU A 32 20.45 12.32 24.07
N ARG A 33 19.26 12.85 24.39
CA ARG A 33 18.11 12.09 24.93
C ARG A 33 17.21 11.53 23.83
N ALA A 34 17.81 10.76 22.91
CA ALA A 34 17.15 10.28 21.69
C ALA A 34 15.83 9.51 21.93
N ALA A 35 15.76 8.64 22.95
CA ALA A 35 14.54 7.89 23.23
C ALA A 35 13.39 8.81 23.68
N GLU A 36 13.70 9.83 24.46
CA GLU A 36 12.71 10.79 24.97
C GLU A 36 12.26 11.74 23.88
N PHE A 37 13.18 12.18 23.02
CA PHE A 37 12.86 12.91 21.79
C PHE A 37 11.84 12.13 20.94
N VAL A 38 12.11 10.85 20.66
CA VAL A 38 11.20 10.03 19.85
C VAL A 38 9.85 9.83 20.52
N ILE A 39 9.80 9.59 21.83
CA ILE A 39 8.52 9.45 22.55
C ILE A 39 7.73 10.76 22.49
N LEU A 40 8.38 11.91 22.70
CA LEU A 40 7.73 13.22 22.66
C LEU A 40 7.18 13.52 21.25
N VAL A 41 7.97 13.31 20.19
CA VAL A 41 7.50 13.51 18.81
C VAL A 41 6.31 12.61 18.48
N LEU A 42 6.36 11.33 18.85
CA LEU A 42 5.33 10.36 18.46
C LEU A 42 4.06 10.47 19.31
N THR A 43 4.15 10.86 20.58
CA THR A 43 3.02 10.74 21.53
C THR A 43 2.64 12.04 22.23
N GLY A 44 3.48 13.07 22.11
CA GLY A 44 3.33 14.32 22.86
C GLY A 44 3.61 14.17 24.35
N ARG A 45 4.10 13.01 24.83
CA ARG A 45 4.32 12.77 26.26
C ARG A 45 5.75 13.11 26.67
N TYR A 46 5.89 13.94 27.69
CA TYR A 46 7.19 14.26 28.30
C TYR A 46 7.02 14.62 29.78
N LEU A 47 7.89 14.08 30.65
CA LEU A 47 7.90 14.34 32.10
C LEU A 47 6.53 14.25 32.80
N GLY A 48 5.71 13.27 32.41
CA GLY A 48 4.38 13.06 33.00
C GLY A 48 3.33 14.09 32.58
N ARG A 49 3.57 14.81 31.48
CA ARG A 49 2.64 15.77 30.86
C ARG A 49 2.33 15.37 29.43
N GLN A 50 1.21 15.88 28.93
CA GLN A 50 0.79 15.75 27.55
C GLN A 50 0.91 17.12 26.86
N VAL A 51 1.75 17.20 25.84
CA VAL A 51 1.85 18.38 24.99
C VAL A 51 0.60 18.49 24.12
N SER A 52 0.10 19.72 23.99
CA SER A 52 -0.87 20.16 22.99
C SER A 52 -0.23 21.24 22.13
N LEU A 53 -0.23 21.04 20.81
CA LEU A 53 0.31 22.00 19.86
C LEU A 53 -0.77 23.01 19.46
N GLU A 54 -0.59 24.28 19.79
CA GLU A 54 -1.54 25.36 19.50
C GLU A 54 -1.05 26.16 18.29
N ALA A 55 -1.24 25.60 17.09
CA ALA A 55 -0.74 26.18 15.85
C ALA A 55 -1.45 27.51 15.50
N LEU A 56 -2.68 27.73 16.01
CA LEU A 56 -3.37 29.01 15.85
C LEU A 56 -2.73 30.19 16.59
N ARG A 57 -1.73 29.97 17.46
CA ARG A 57 -0.91 31.07 18.01
C ARG A 57 -0.13 31.83 16.92
N ASN A 58 0.06 31.22 15.75
CA ASN A 58 0.68 31.81 14.57
C ASN A 58 -0.33 32.51 13.62
N ARG A 59 -1.59 32.71 14.05
CA ARG A 59 -2.60 33.40 13.21
C ARG A 59 -2.19 34.84 12.92
N ILE A 60 -2.42 35.27 11.69
CA ILE A 60 -2.06 36.61 11.24
C ILE A 60 -3.03 37.68 11.79
N TYR A 61 -4.28 37.30 12.04
CA TYR A 61 -5.33 38.21 12.49
C TYR A 61 -6.12 37.63 13.66
N ASN A 62 -6.46 38.50 14.61
CA ASN A 62 -7.30 38.23 15.76
C ASN A 62 -8.39 39.31 15.85
N GLU A 63 -9.66 38.91 15.94
CA GLU A 63 -10.80 39.85 16.06
C GLU A 63 -10.74 40.68 17.34
N GLU A 64 -10.09 40.17 18.39
CA GLU A 64 -9.91 40.90 19.65
C GLU A 64 -8.88 42.04 19.56
N ASP A 65 -8.07 42.09 18.49
CA ASP A 65 -6.99 43.05 18.26
C ASP A 65 -7.35 44.12 17.20
N ASP A 66 -8.64 44.40 16.98
CA ASP A 66 -9.19 45.32 15.95
C ASP A 66 -8.78 46.81 16.07
N ASN A 67 -7.85 47.15 16.98
CA ASN A 67 -7.32 48.51 17.21
C ASN A 67 -5.97 48.80 16.53
N VAL A 68 -5.44 47.90 15.68
CA VAL A 68 -4.10 48.05 15.10
C VAL A 68 -4.12 48.90 13.83
N HIS A 69 -3.29 49.94 13.78
CA HIS A 69 -3.05 50.75 12.57
C HIS A 69 -2.59 49.88 11.38
N ASP A 70 -3.11 50.14 10.17
CA ASP A 70 -2.82 49.39 8.93
C ASP A 70 -1.33 49.10 8.68
N ALA A 71 -0.42 50.00 9.12
CA ALA A 71 1.03 49.86 8.95
C ALA A 71 1.68 48.75 9.80
N LEU A 72 1.00 48.24 10.83
CA LEU A 72 1.46 47.15 11.70
C LEU A 72 0.83 45.79 11.33
N LEU A 73 -0.05 45.77 10.33
CA LEU A 73 -0.65 44.52 9.84
C LEU A 73 0.35 43.74 8.99
N TYR A 74 0.38 42.43 9.17
CA TYR A 74 1.25 41.52 8.41
C TYR A 74 1.07 41.73 6.90
N GLN A 75 2.17 41.85 6.17
CA GLN A 75 2.15 42.15 4.74
C GLN A 75 2.23 40.85 3.93
N TYR A 76 1.37 40.72 2.93
CA TYR A 76 1.36 39.59 2.00
C TYR A 76 1.24 40.08 0.55
N LYS A 77 1.68 39.25 -0.40
CA LYS A 77 1.51 39.45 -1.84
C LYS A 77 0.47 38.47 -2.36
N VAL A 78 -0.22 38.87 -3.41
CA VAL A 78 -1.22 38.04 -4.10
C VAL A 78 -0.83 37.92 -5.57
N SER A 79 -0.82 36.70 -6.09
CA SER A 79 -0.71 36.43 -7.52
C SER A 79 -1.82 35.50 -7.98
N ARG A 80 -2.11 35.53 -9.28
CA ARG A 80 -3.06 34.62 -9.94
C ARG A 80 -2.35 33.85 -11.05
N ASP A 81 -2.92 32.70 -11.40
CA ASP A 81 -2.53 31.93 -12.56
C ASP A 81 -3.70 31.09 -13.09
N ILE A 82 -3.54 30.59 -14.31
CA ILE A 82 -4.43 29.58 -14.88
C ILE A 82 -3.64 28.28 -14.88
N ASP A 83 -3.99 27.36 -13.98
CA ASP A 83 -3.22 26.14 -13.77
C ASP A 83 -3.55 25.07 -14.83
N SER A 84 -4.84 24.98 -15.19
CA SER A 84 -5.37 23.86 -15.96
C SER A 84 -6.68 24.24 -16.66
N ALA A 85 -7.00 23.51 -17.74
CA ALA A 85 -8.27 23.63 -18.45
C ALA A 85 -8.79 22.26 -18.90
N LEU A 86 -10.12 22.12 -18.89
CA LEU A 86 -10.86 20.95 -19.33
C LEU A 86 -11.98 21.39 -20.28
N GLY A 87 -11.88 21.00 -21.55
CA GLY A 87 -12.87 21.33 -22.58
C GLY A 87 -13.56 20.11 -23.14
N ILE A 88 -14.89 20.07 -23.06
CA ILE A 88 -15.71 19.05 -23.72
C ILE A 88 -16.11 19.60 -25.09
N ALA A 89 -15.87 18.82 -26.15
CA ALA A 89 -16.26 19.23 -27.49
C ALA A 89 -16.51 18.01 -28.39
N ASP A 90 -17.37 18.17 -29.38
CA ASP A 90 -17.60 17.16 -30.41
C ASP A 90 -16.44 17.08 -31.39
N ASP A 91 -15.68 18.17 -31.54
CA ASP A 91 -14.53 18.27 -32.43
C ASP A 91 -13.23 18.47 -31.64
N ILE A 92 -12.10 18.08 -32.25
CA ILE A 92 -10.76 18.38 -31.75
C ILE A 92 -10.49 19.88 -31.87
N CYS A 93 -10.34 20.56 -30.73
CA CYS A 93 -10.18 22.02 -30.65
C CYS A 93 -8.71 22.47 -30.72
N VAL A 94 -7.78 21.61 -31.15
CA VAL A 94 -6.36 21.95 -31.31
C VAL A 94 -6.12 22.55 -32.69
N LYS A 95 -5.70 23.82 -32.74
CA LYS A 95 -5.59 24.60 -33.98
C LYS A 95 -4.14 24.77 -34.42
N ASN A 96 -3.86 24.53 -35.70
CA ASN A 96 -2.55 24.76 -36.34
C ASN A 96 -1.35 24.11 -35.62
N HIS A 97 -1.58 23.06 -34.84
CA HIS A 97 -0.54 22.40 -34.06
C HIS A 97 -0.63 20.87 -34.23
N PRO A 98 0.51 20.17 -34.36
CA PRO A 98 0.50 18.72 -34.50
C PRO A 98 0.07 18.00 -33.22
N ILE A 99 -0.54 16.83 -33.37
CA ILE A 99 -0.85 15.93 -32.24
C ILE A 99 -0.12 14.60 -32.39
N SER A 100 0.22 13.97 -31.27
CA SER A 100 0.72 12.60 -31.19
C SER A 100 -0.45 11.65 -30.92
N PHE A 101 -0.97 11.03 -31.97
CA PHE A 101 -2.08 10.09 -31.93
C PHE A 101 -1.62 8.67 -31.55
N TYR A 102 -2.38 7.97 -30.70
CA TYR A 102 -2.05 6.64 -30.23
C TYR A 102 -3.04 5.60 -30.77
N VAL A 103 -2.58 4.72 -31.67
CA VAL A 103 -3.39 3.60 -32.18
C VAL A 103 -3.72 2.62 -31.06
N ILE A 104 -2.72 2.26 -30.24
CA ILE A 104 -2.91 1.40 -29.08
C ILE A 104 -3.13 2.30 -27.86
N PRO A 105 -4.34 2.33 -27.28
CA PRO A 105 -4.64 3.24 -26.20
C PRO A 105 -3.78 2.94 -24.99
N LYS A 106 -3.21 4.00 -24.41
CA LYS A 106 -2.48 3.91 -23.15
C LYS A 106 -3.49 4.04 -22.01
N TYR A 107 -4.04 2.94 -21.49
CA TYR A 107 -5.02 2.95 -20.40
C TYR A 107 -4.56 3.63 -19.10
N SER A 108 -3.26 3.92 -18.95
CA SER A 108 -2.78 4.78 -17.87
C SER A 108 -3.24 6.24 -18.02
N GLY A 109 -3.52 6.69 -19.24
CA GLY A 109 -4.02 8.02 -19.58
C GLY A 109 -5.54 8.12 -19.70
N SER A 110 -6.30 7.03 -19.51
CA SER A 110 -7.76 7.11 -19.38
C SER A 110 -8.16 7.86 -18.11
N LEU A 111 -9.31 8.53 -18.14
CA LEU A 111 -9.90 9.18 -16.99
C LEU A 111 -10.56 8.15 -16.07
N LYS A 112 -9.92 7.87 -14.93
CA LYS A 112 -10.34 6.83 -13.97
C LYS A 112 -11.08 7.36 -12.74
N SER A 113 -10.94 8.65 -12.47
CA SER A 113 -11.43 9.31 -11.27
C SER A 113 -12.17 10.58 -11.63
N SER A 114 -13.10 10.97 -10.77
CA SER A 114 -13.87 12.20 -10.95
C SER A 114 -12.97 13.42 -11.10
N VAL A 115 -13.30 14.27 -12.07
CA VAL A 115 -12.75 15.63 -12.25
C VAL A 115 -13.78 16.69 -11.84
N GLY A 116 -14.85 16.32 -11.14
CA GLY A 116 -15.91 17.24 -10.72
C GLY A 116 -16.85 17.70 -11.85
N ILE A 117 -16.66 17.19 -13.07
CA ILE A 117 -17.46 17.53 -14.25
C ILE A 117 -18.31 16.32 -14.66
N SER A 118 -19.56 16.60 -15.00
CA SER A 118 -20.52 15.65 -15.55
C SER A 118 -20.98 16.12 -16.92
N HIS A 119 -21.32 15.17 -17.79
CA HIS A 119 -21.81 15.42 -19.14
C HIS A 119 -23.17 14.76 -19.35
N LYS A 120 -24.02 15.37 -20.17
CA LYS A 120 -25.37 14.86 -20.46
C LYS A 120 -25.30 13.89 -21.64
N ILE A 121 -25.55 12.61 -21.39
CA ILE A 121 -25.60 11.58 -22.43
C ILE A 121 -27.00 11.01 -22.58
N SER A 122 -27.31 10.44 -23.75
CA SER A 122 -28.57 9.70 -23.96
C SER A 122 -28.41 8.28 -23.45
N VAL A 123 -29.27 7.85 -22.53
CA VAL A 123 -29.34 6.47 -22.02
C VAL A 123 -30.77 6.02 -22.19
N ASP A 124 -31.00 4.99 -23.03
CA ASP A 124 -32.33 4.48 -23.36
C ASP A 124 -33.32 5.57 -23.84
N GLY A 125 -32.81 6.59 -24.52
CA GLY A 125 -33.58 7.74 -25.02
C GLY A 125 -33.79 8.87 -24.00
N ILE A 126 -33.30 8.73 -22.77
CA ILE A 126 -33.40 9.73 -21.70
C ILE A 126 -32.06 10.45 -21.53
N ARG A 127 -32.07 11.79 -21.50
CA ARG A 127 -30.86 12.58 -21.23
C ARG A 127 -30.49 12.46 -19.75
N THR A 128 -29.42 11.73 -19.48
CA THR A 128 -28.92 11.46 -18.13
C THR A 128 -27.62 12.20 -17.87
N GLN A 129 -27.50 12.85 -16.71
CA GLN A 129 -26.27 13.52 -16.28
C GLN A 129 -25.28 12.50 -15.70
N VAL A 130 -24.13 12.29 -16.34
CA VAL A 130 -23.16 11.26 -15.95
C VAL A 130 -21.79 11.89 -15.67
N LYS A 131 -21.15 11.53 -14.56
CA LYS A 131 -19.77 11.97 -14.25
C LYS A 131 -18.82 11.44 -15.33
N LEU A 132 -17.96 12.29 -15.89
CA LEU A 132 -17.11 11.94 -17.06
C LEU A 132 -16.35 10.62 -16.88
N HIS A 133 -15.68 10.42 -15.75
CA HIS A 133 -14.90 9.20 -15.47
C HIS A 133 -15.70 7.88 -15.43
N LYS A 134 -17.05 7.94 -15.41
CA LYS A 134 -17.92 6.77 -15.54
C LYS A 134 -18.24 6.43 -16.99
N ILE A 135 -18.04 7.35 -17.92
CA ILE A 135 -18.24 7.14 -19.35
C ILE A 135 -16.99 6.43 -19.91
N PRO A 136 -17.12 5.32 -20.65
CA PRO A 136 -15.99 4.61 -21.25
C PRO A 136 -15.13 5.53 -22.12
N ASN A 137 -13.82 5.53 -21.87
CA ASN A 137 -12.89 6.47 -22.49
C ASN A 137 -11.47 5.93 -22.65
N SER A 138 -10.73 6.55 -23.56
CA SER A 138 -9.32 6.24 -23.79
C SER A 138 -8.53 7.47 -24.21
N LEU A 139 -7.23 7.46 -23.89
CA LEU A 139 -6.29 8.44 -24.43
C LEU A 139 -6.24 8.32 -25.95
N PHE A 140 -6.67 9.37 -26.64
CA PHE A 140 -6.69 9.45 -28.10
C PHE A 140 -5.39 10.03 -28.63
N ALA A 141 -4.99 11.19 -28.09
CA ALA A 141 -3.78 11.89 -28.51
C ALA A 141 -3.15 12.73 -27.40
N LYS A 142 -1.93 13.19 -27.64
CA LYS A 142 -1.24 14.21 -26.84
C LYS A 142 -0.81 15.36 -27.72
N TRP A 143 -0.77 16.58 -27.19
CA TRP A 143 -0.12 17.71 -27.85
C TRP A 143 0.69 18.51 -26.83
N GLY A 144 1.77 19.13 -27.28
CA GLY A 144 2.75 19.70 -26.36
C GLY A 144 3.27 18.68 -25.33
N VAL A 145 3.74 19.19 -24.20
CA VAL A 145 4.35 18.36 -23.14
C VAL A 145 3.30 17.83 -22.15
N ARG A 146 2.27 18.62 -21.85
CA ARG A 146 1.34 18.35 -20.74
C ARG A 146 -0.14 18.24 -21.15
N ASN A 147 -0.44 18.20 -22.44
CA ASN A 147 -1.81 18.24 -22.92
C ASN A 147 -2.25 16.91 -23.53
N GLU A 148 -3.49 16.52 -23.25
CA GLU A 148 -4.05 15.20 -23.60
C GLU A 148 -5.47 15.34 -24.17
N ILE A 149 -5.76 14.60 -25.23
CA ILE A 149 -7.12 14.44 -25.79
C ILE A 149 -7.59 13.05 -25.41
N LEU A 150 -8.72 12.98 -24.69
CA LEU A 150 -9.42 11.73 -24.46
C LEU A 150 -10.65 11.65 -25.36
N ILE A 151 -10.89 10.48 -25.93
CA ILE A 151 -12.15 10.17 -26.63
C ILE A 151 -13.08 9.40 -25.69
N PHE A 152 -14.37 9.77 -25.70
CA PHE A 152 -15.42 9.18 -24.89
C PHE A 152 -16.48 8.51 -25.76
N PHE A 153 -17.03 7.40 -25.29
CA PHE A 153 -18.06 6.62 -26.00
C PHE A 153 -19.32 6.48 -25.14
N PRO A 154 -20.29 7.41 -25.27
CA PRO A 154 -21.50 7.43 -24.45
C PRO A 154 -22.33 6.15 -24.51
N ASN A 155 -22.49 5.55 -25.69
CA ASN A 155 -23.38 4.40 -25.87
C ASN A 155 -22.80 3.09 -25.31
N LEU A 156 -21.57 3.09 -24.80
CA LEU A 156 -21.01 2.00 -23.99
C LEU A 156 -21.34 2.13 -22.49
N TYR A 157 -21.87 3.28 -22.07
CA TYR A 157 -22.34 3.46 -20.70
C TYR A 157 -23.62 2.68 -20.46
N LYS A 158 -23.70 1.97 -19.32
CA LYS A 158 -24.88 1.21 -18.92
C LYS A 158 -25.25 1.49 -17.49
N LYS A 159 -26.42 2.09 -17.25
CA LYS A 159 -26.92 2.45 -15.91
C LYS A 159 -26.97 1.21 -15.00
N GLY A 160 -26.54 1.34 -13.74
CA GLY A 160 -26.61 0.26 -12.74
C GLY A 160 -25.58 -0.88 -12.86
N GLU A 161 -24.91 -1.08 -13.99
CA GLU A 161 -23.82 -2.06 -14.10
C GLU A 161 -22.55 -1.57 -13.38
N ARG A 162 -21.68 -2.48 -12.90
CA ARG A 162 -20.36 -2.13 -12.33
C ARG A 162 -19.45 -1.62 -13.45
N GLN A 163 -19.62 -0.36 -13.81
CA GLN A 163 -19.04 0.28 -14.98
C GLN A 163 -17.51 0.29 -14.94
N SER A 164 -16.90 -0.22 -16.00
CA SER A 164 -15.49 0.04 -16.28
C SER A 164 -15.40 1.31 -17.13
N TYR A 165 -14.58 2.28 -16.72
CA TYR A 165 -14.18 3.41 -17.59
C TYR A 165 -13.44 2.95 -18.86
N LYS A 166 -13.16 1.64 -18.98
CA LYS A 166 -12.35 1.05 -20.04
C LYS A 166 -13.21 0.72 -21.25
N VAL A 167 -12.70 1.07 -22.42
CA VAL A 167 -13.12 0.51 -23.71
C VAL A 167 -12.46 -0.86 -23.85
N HIS A 168 -13.17 -1.88 -24.36
CA HIS A 168 -12.57 -3.18 -24.60
C HIS A 168 -11.64 -3.16 -25.81
N ASN A 169 -10.60 -4.00 -25.81
CA ASN A 169 -9.64 -4.05 -26.93
C ASN A 169 -10.32 -4.43 -28.26
N ASP A 170 -11.39 -5.23 -28.22
CA ASP A 170 -12.13 -5.62 -29.43
C ASP A 170 -12.87 -4.42 -30.03
N ASP A 171 -13.46 -3.57 -29.20
CA ASP A 171 -14.10 -2.32 -29.61
C ASP A 171 -13.08 -1.33 -30.18
N VAL A 172 -11.91 -1.20 -29.52
CA VAL A 172 -10.79 -0.38 -30.02
C VAL A 172 -10.30 -0.88 -31.37
N ALA A 173 -10.15 -2.20 -31.55
CA ALA A 173 -9.73 -2.79 -32.81
C ALA A 173 -10.75 -2.49 -33.93
N LEU A 174 -12.04 -2.67 -33.63
CA LEU A 174 -13.12 -2.43 -34.57
C LEU A 174 -13.17 -0.96 -35.02
N PHE A 175 -13.07 -0.03 -34.06
CA PHE A 175 -13.05 1.41 -34.33
C PHE A 175 -11.81 1.83 -35.12
N PHE A 176 -10.63 1.31 -34.78
CA PHE A 176 -9.40 1.63 -35.50
C PHE A 176 -9.46 1.17 -36.97
N GLU A 177 -9.85 -0.08 -37.21
CA GLU A 177 -9.80 -0.70 -38.55
C GLU A 177 -10.85 -0.13 -39.50
N ASN A 178 -12.01 0.26 -38.99
CA ASN A 178 -13.16 0.67 -39.81
C ASN A 178 -13.44 2.17 -39.79
N VAL A 179 -12.87 2.92 -38.85
CA VAL A 179 -13.09 4.36 -38.70
C VAL A 179 -11.76 5.11 -38.73
N THR A 180 -10.93 4.93 -37.71
CA THR A 180 -9.74 5.80 -37.54
C THR A 180 -8.73 5.65 -38.67
N ARG A 181 -8.41 4.42 -39.09
CA ARG A 181 -7.45 4.20 -40.18
C ARG A 181 -8.00 4.70 -41.52
N PRO A 182 -9.23 4.38 -41.95
CA PRO A 182 -9.84 4.99 -43.14
C PRO A 182 -9.80 6.52 -43.12
N SER A 183 -10.13 7.16 -41.99
CA SER A 183 -10.07 8.62 -41.87
C SER A 183 -8.65 9.16 -42.08
N LEU A 184 -7.64 8.52 -41.50
CA LEU A 184 -6.24 8.93 -41.69
C LEU A 184 -5.74 8.67 -43.13
N VAL A 185 -6.19 7.60 -43.79
CA VAL A 185 -5.86 7.34 -45.21
C VAL A 185 -6.47 8.41 -46.11
N ALA A 186 -7.69 8.86 -45.83
CA ALA A 186 -8.37 9.90 -46.60
C ALA A 186 -7.70 11.27 -46.43
N LEU A 187 -7.31 11.64 -45.20
CA LEU A 187 -6.80 12.98 -44.89
C LEU A 187 -5.30 13.16 -45.16
N MET A 188 -4.49 12.10 -45.04
CA MET A 188 -3.05 12.24 -45.16
C MET A 188 -2.61 12.27 -46.64
N PRO A 189 -1.75 13.22 -47.05
CA PRO A 189 -1.30 13.35 -48.43
C PRO A 189 -0.47 12.15 -48.91
N ASP A 190 -0.42 11.96 -50.23
CA ASP A 190 0.43 10.97 -50.92
C ASP A 190 0.33 9.54 -50.37
N MET A 191 -0.86 9.12 -49.96
CA MET A 191 -1.11 7.80 -49.36
C MET A 191 -0.31 7.55 -48.07
N ARG A 192 0.22 8.58 -47.40
CA ARG A 192 1.02 8.39 -46.17
C ARG A 192 0.21 7.76 -45.03
N GLY A 193 -1.10 7.93 -45.02
CA GLY A 193 -2.00 7.23 -44.08
C GLY A 193 -1.99 5.71 -44.27
N ALA A 194 -1.61 5.20 -45.45
CA ALA A 194 -1.48 3.75 -45.69
C ALA A 194 -0.29 3.13 -44.93
N ASN A 195 0.63 3.93 -44.38
CA ASN A 195 1.74 3.46 -43.56
C ASN A 195 1.32 3.01 -42.15
N PHE A 196 0.07 3.29 -41.74
CA PHE A 196 -0.51 2.70 -40.54
C PHE A 196 -0.76 1.20 -40.77
N ALA A 197 -0.50 0.41 -39.73
CA ALA A 197 -0.74 -1.03 -39.79
C ALA A 197 -2.18 -1.32 -40.24
N PRO A 198 -2.41 -2.30 -41.12
CA PRO A 198 -3.73 -2.56 -41.69
C PRO A 198 -4.74 -3.07 -40.65
N THR A 199 -4.27 -3.68 -39.57
CA THR A 199 -5.09 -4.20 -38.48
C THR A 199 -4.54 -3.80 -37.12
N PHE A 200 -5.40 -3.75 -36.11
CA PHE A 200 -5.00 -3.50 -34.72
C PHE A 200 -4.04 -4.58 -34.20
N ALA A 201 -4.26 -5.83 -34.60
CA ALA A 201 -3.37 -6.95 -34.28
C ALA A 201 -1.95 -6.75 -34.84
N ALA A 202 -1.83 -6.23 -36.07
CA ALA A 202 -0.53 -5.93 -36.68
C ALA A 202 0.18 -4.78 -35.95
N GLU A 203 -0.54 -3.74 -35.52
CA GLU A 203 0.05 -2.68 -34.70
C GLU A 203 0.49 -3.22 -33.33
N MET A 204 -0.34 -4.05 -32.67
CA MET A 204 0.00 -4.71 -31.41
C MET A 204 1.25 -5.58 -31.50
N TRP A 205 1.49 -6.25 -32.63
CA TRP A 205 2.71 -7.01 -32.88
C TRP A 205 3.92 -6.07 -33.06
N ARG A 206 3.78 -5.04 -33.90
CA ARG A 206 4.83 -4.06 -34.20
C ARG A 206 5.27 -3.27 -32.97
N SER A 207 4.34 -3.01 -32.04
CA SER A 207 4.56 -2.25 -30.81
C SER A 207 5.11 -3.08 -29.64
N ARG A 208 5.68 -4.27 -29.87
CA ARG A 208 6.35 -5.05 -28.80
C ARG A 208 7.87 -4.93 -28.87
N SER A 209 8.51 -4.74 -27.72
CA SER A 209 9.96 -4.82 -27.58
C SER A 209 10.47 -6.26 -27.68
N GLU A 210 11.80 -6.43 -27.79
CA GLU A 210 12.47 -7.74 -27.72
C GLU A 210 12.14 -8.51 -26.42
N THR A 211 11.82 -7.80 -25.35
CA THR A 211 11.42 -8.35 -24.04
C THR A 211 9.92 -8.65 -23.93
N GLY A 212 9.14 -8.41 -24.98
CA GLY A 212 7.69 -8.66 -25.05
C GLY A 212 6.82 -7.57 -24.44
N HIS A 213 7.41 -6.49 -23.91
CA HIS A 213 6.68 -5.34 -23.37
C HIS A 213 6.11 -4.46 -24.48
N LEU A 214 4.94 -3.85 -24.24
CA LEU A 214 4.36 -2.90 -25.18
C LEU A 214 5.11 -1.56 -25.14
N VAL A 215 5.51 -1.10 -26.32
CA VAL A 215 6.07 0.22 -26.58
C VAL A 215 4.96 1.08 -27.20
N HIS A 216 4.44 2.03 -26.43
CA HIS A 216 3.44 2.98 -26.91
C HIS A 216 4.12 4.13 -27.67
N SER A 217 4.35 3.94 -28.97
CA SER A 217 4.81 5.02 -29.86
C SER A 217 3.62 5.78 -30.44
N GLY A 218 3.49 7.07 -30.11
CA GLY A 218 2.51 7.94 -30.78
C GLY A 218 2.92 8.28 -32.21
N ARG A 219 1.95 8.55 -33.08
CA ARG A 219 2.14 8.96 -34.48
C ARG A 219 1.79 10.43 -34.61
N ILE A 220 2.69 11.22 -35.19
CA ILE A 220 2.50 12.66 -35.33
C ILE A 220 1.58 12.94 -36.52
N LEU A 221 0.49 13.64 -36.28
CA LEU A 221 -0.44 14.16 -37.29
C LEU A 221 -0.23 15.68 -37.41
N SER A 222 -0.24 16.23 -38.63
CA SER A 222 -0.09 17.67 -38.86
C SER A 222 -1.34 18.45 -38.46
N GLY A 223 -1.20 19.75 -38.19
CA GLY A 223 -2.35 20.60 -37.85
C GLY A 223 -3.45 20.64 -38.93
N GLU A 224 -3.07 20.51 -40.21
CA GLU A 224 -4.02 20.41 -41.33
C GLU A 224 -4.90 19.16 -41.20
N VAL A 225 -4.28 17.98 -40.99
CA VAL A 225 -5.01 16.72 -40.79
C VAL A 225 -5.88 16.79 -39.53
N VAL A 226 -5.38 17.39 -38.45
CA VAL A 226 -6.11 17.52 -37.18
C VAL A 226 -7.40 18.32 -37.34
N SER A 227 -7.38 19.37 -38.16
CA SER A 227 -8.53 20.28 -38.35
C SER A 227 -9.72 19.59 -39.03
N GLU A 228 -9.47 18.56 -39.84
CA GLU A 228 -10.50 17.81 -40.57
C GLU A 228 -10.82 16.43 -39.93
N LEU A 229 -10.01 15.99 -38.97
CA LEU A 229 -10.05 14.64 -38.43
C LEU A 229 -11.40 14.27 -37.81
N SER A 230 -12.00 15.16 -37.02
CA SER A 230 -13.24 14.89 -36.29
C SER A 230 -14.41 14.63 -37.24
N GLY A 231 -14.57 15.48 -38.27
CA GLY A 231 -15.58 15.30 -39.32
C GLY A 231 -15.37 13.99 -40.08
N GLN A 232 -14.14 13.72 -40.52
CA GLN A 232 -13.84 12.49 -41.25
C GLN A 232 -14.04 11.23 -40.39
N LEU A 233 -13.78 11.27 -39.08
CA LEU A 233 -14.08 10.15 -38.17
C LEU A 233 -15.58 9.88 -38.10
N ARG A 234 -16.42 10.91 -38.08
CA ARG A 234 -17.88 10.77 -38.07
C ARG A 234 -18.40 10.23 -39.39
N ASP A 235 -17.86 10.71 -40.52
CA ASP A 235 -18.24 10.24 -41.86
C ASP A 235 -17.89 8.75 -42.06
N GLU A 236 -16.67 8.33 -41.68
CA GLU A 236 -16.26 6.93 -41.77
C GLU A 236 -17.03 6.03 -40.79
N LEU A 237 -17.36 6.53 -39.60
CA LEU A 237 -18.22 5.83 -38.65
C LEU A 237 -19.62 5.58 -39.24
N ALA A 238 -20.25 6.62 -39.79
CA ALA A 238 -21.57 6.50 -40.43
C ALA A 238 -21.52 5.54 -41.63
N ALA A 239 -20.48 5.64 -42.46
CA ALA A 239 -20.27 4.74 -43.59
C ALA A 239 -20.06 3.28 -43.15
N ALA A 240 -19.30 3.05 -42.06
CA ALA A 240 -19.07 1.71 -41.52
C ALA A 240 -20.37 1.09 -40.96
N ILE A 241 -21.16 1.86 -40.21
CA ILE A 241 -22.48 1.43 -39.73
C ILE A 241 -23.40 1.11 -40.91
N GLY A 242 -23.42 1.94 -41.95
CA GLY A 242 -24.19 1.70 -43.18
C GLY A 242 -23.78 0.42 -43.93
N ARG A 243 -22.52 -0.03 -43.79
CA ARG A 243 -22.03 -1.32 -44.30
C ARG A 243 -22.36 -2.51 -43.40
N GLY A 244 -23.01 -2.30 -42.26
CA GLY A 244 -23.37 -3.34 -41.29
C GLY A 244 -22.27 -3.68 -40.28
N VAL A 245 -21.25 -2.82 -40.12
CA VAL A 245 -20.25 -2.97 -39.05
C VAL A 245 -20.88 -2.52 -37.73
N ARG A 246 -20.77 -3.35 -36.69
CA ARG A 246 -21.39 -3.12 -35.37
C ARG A 246 -20.67 -2.02 -34.57
N LEU A 247 -20.85 -0.77 -34.98
CA LEU A 247 -20.22 0.42 -34.41
C LEU A 247 -21.25 1.44 -33.87
N GLU A 248 -22.51 1.06 -33.70
CA GLU A 248 -23.56 1.91 -33.12
C GLU A 248 -23.21 2.38 -31.70
N TRP A 249 -22.42 1.58 -30.98
CA TRP A 249 -21.89 1.93 -29.66
C TRP A 249 -20.90 3.11 -29.70
N ALA A 250 -20.27 3.38 -30.85
CA ALA A 250 -19.34 4.49 -31.03
C ALA A 250 -20.03 5.76 -31.53
N ALA A 251 -21.33 5.71 -31.84
CA ALA A 251 -22.10 6.89 -32.17
C ALA A 251 -22.06 7.91 -31.01
N ASP A 252 -22.15 9.19 -31.37
CA ASP A 252 -22.12 10.31 -30.42
C ASP A 252 -20.84 10.40 -29.58
N PHE A 253 -19.71 9.84 -30.07
CA PHE A 253 -18.43 10.05 -29.42
C PHE A 253 -18.10 11.55 -29.35
N PHE A 254 -17.39 11.94 -28.29
CA PHE A 254 -16.91 13.30 -28.08
C PHE A 254 -15.50 13.30 -27.48
N PHE A 255 -14.88 14.48 -27.43
CA PHE A 255 -13.52 14.67 -26.93
C PHE A 255 -13.49 15.48 -25.63
N LEU A 256 -12.56 15.10 -24.74
CA LEU A 256 -12.12 15.94 -23.63
C LEU A 256 -10.70 16.41 -23.90
N HIS A 257 -10.54 17.73 -23.97
CA HIS A 257 -9.27 18.43 -24.04
C HIS A 257 -8.79 18.70 -22.63
N GLN A 258 -7.59 18.23 -22.29
CA GLN A 258 -7.04 18.35 -20.96
C GLN A 258 -5.67 19.01 -20.99
N ILE A 259 -5.59 20.21 -20.41
CA ILE A 259 -4.35 20.93 -20.15
C ILE A 259 -4.06 20.83 -18.66
N ARG A 260 -2.86 20.39 -18.28
CA ARG A 260 -2.48 20.24 -16.86
C ARG A 260 -1.11 20.81 -16.55
N GLY A 261 -1.00 21.43 -15.38
CA GLY A 261 0.29 21.83 -14.81
C GLY A 261 0.97 22.90 -15.64
N VAL A 262 0.26 23.97 -16.01
CA VAL A 262 0.87 25.12 -16.67
C VAL A 262 0.90 26.36 -15.76
N LYS A 263 0.70 26.17 -14.45
CA LYS A 263 0.73 27.22 -13.42
C LYS A 263 1.90 28.21 -13.56
N ASP A 264 3.14 27.72 -13.67
CA ASP A 264 4.34 28.58 -13.64
C ASP A 264 4.52 29.37 -14.95
N ALA A 265 3.81 28.98 -16.01
CA ALA A 265 3.89 29.65 -17.31
C ALA A 265 2.99 30.89 -17.40
N ASN A 266 1.99 31.01 -16.52
CA ASN A 266 0.93 32.01 -16.62
C ASN A 266 0.68 32.78 -15.32
N ALA A 267 1.68 32.88 -14.44
CA ALA A 267 1.57 33.70 -13.24
C ALA A 267 1.45 35.19 -13.62
N HIS A 268 0.46 35.89 -13.06
CA HIS A 268 0.14 37.28 -13.36
C HIS A 268 -0.42 38.01 -12.14
N HIS A 269 -0.40 39.35 -12.19
CA HIS A 269 -1.07 40.17 -11.19
C HIS A 269 -2.59 40.10 -11.41
N PRO A 270 -3.43 40.19 -10.35
CA PRO A 270 -4.88 40.04 -10.51
C PRO A 270 -5.57 40.95 -11.53
N VAL A 271 -4.97 42.10 -11.84
CA VAL A 271 -5.48 43.08 -12.81
C VAL A 271 -5.27 42.67 -14.28
N ASP A 272 -4.37 41.72 -14.55
CA ASP A 272 -4.00 41.28 -15.89
C ASP A 272 -4.73 40.00 -16.33
N ALA A 273 -5.86 39.66 -15.69
CA ALA A 273 -6.52 38.37 -15.82
C ALA A 273 -7.03 38.08 -17.25
N GLU A 274 -7.59 39.08 -17.93
CA GLU A 274 -8.08 38.96 -19.32
C GLU A 274 -6.91 38.69 -20.29
N ASP A 275 -5.85 39.49 -20.21
CA ASP A 275 -4.65 39.27 -21.04
C ASP A 275 -3.96 37.92 -20.74
N ALA A 276 -4.12 37.39 -19.53
CA ALA A 276 -3.58 36.08 -19.16
C ALA A 276 -4.37 34.92 -19.77
N ILE A 277 -5.71 35.00 -19.88
CA ILE A 277 -6.51 33.93 -20.47
C ILE A 277 -6.27 33.82 -21.98
N ASP A 278 -6.12 34.95 -22.67
CA ASP A 278 -5.86 34.97 -24.11
C ASP A 278 -4.50 34.34 -24.42
N ARG A 279 -3.47 34.71 -23.64
CA ARG A 279 -2.15 34.09 -23.72
C ARG A 279 -2.19 32.60 -23.40
N PHE A 280 -3.00 32.18 -22.43
CA PHE A 280 -3.17 30.76 -22.09
C PHE A 280 -3.76 29.96 -23.26
N ILE A 281 -4.80 30.47 -23.92
CA ILE A 281 -5.46 29.85 -25.07
C ILE A 281 -4.48 29.74 -26.24
N GLU A 282 -3.78 30.83 -26.55
CA GLU A 282 -2.81 30.89 -27.65
C GLU A 282 -1.64 29.93 -27.41
N ALA A 283 -1.03 29.96 -26.21
CA ALA A 283 0.12 29.13 -25.84
C ALA A 283 -0.20 27.63 -25.84
N ASN A 284 -1.48 27.26 -25.65
CA ASN A 284 -1.92 25.87 -25.70
C ASN A 284 -2.55 25.47 -27.04
N HIS A 285 -2.53 26.37 -28.03
CA HIS A 285 -3.03 26.14 -29.39
C HIS A 285 -4.51 25.70 -29.42
N LEU A 286 -5.33 26.22 -28.51
CA LEU A 286 -6.77 25.98 -28.52
C LEU A 286 -7.45 26.93 -29.52
N ASP A 287 -8.50 26.46 -30.18
CA ASP A 287 -9.32 27.31 -31.04
C ASP A 287 -10.21 28.24 -30.20
N PRO A 288 -10.02 29.57 -30.27
CA PRO A 288 -10.81 30.51 -29.47
C PRO A 288 -12.31 30.46 -29.79
N GLY A 289 -12.67 30.15 -31.04
CA GLY A 289 -14.06 30.00 -31.47
C GLY A 289 -14.77 28.88 -30.71
N ALA A 290 -14.16 27.69 -30.67
CA ALA A 290 -14.70 26.54 -29.95
C ALA A 290 -14.92 26.80 -28.44
N ILE A 291 -14.08 27.64 -27.82
CA ILE A 291 -14.23 28.01 -26.40
C ILE A 291 -15.33 29.05 -26.22
N ASN A 292 -15.33 30.10 -27.06
CA ASN A 292 -16.26 31.23 -26.93
C ASN A 292 -17.71 30.88 -27.34
N ASP A 293 -17.89 29.94 -28.26
CA ASP A 293 -19.19 29.48 -28.71
C ASP A 293 -19.86 28.56 -27.67
N TYR A 294 -19.05 27.79 -26.91
CA TYR A 294 -19.53 26.83 -25.90
C TYR A 294 -18.81 27.00 -24.54
N PRO A 295 -18.88 28.19 -23.91
CA PRO A 295 -18.06 28.50 -22.75
C PRO A 295 -18.51 27.79 -21.46
N ASP A 296 -19.65 27.08 -21.48
CA ASP A 296 -20.15 26.24 -20.39
C ASP A 296 -19.63 24.79 -20.46
N ASP A 297 -19.07 24.38 -21.61
CA ASP A 297 -18.44 23.08 -21.81
C ASP A 297 -16.92 23.11 -21.55
N TRP A 298 -16.38 24.31 -21.33
CA TRP A 298 -15.01 24.55 -20.92
C TRP A 298 -14.95 24.95 -19.45
N TYR A 299 -13.98 24.38 -18.73
CA TYR A 299 -13.70 24.66 -17.34
C TYR A 299 -12.24 25.01 -17.17
N VAL A 300 -11.94 26.02 -16.36
CA VAL A 300 -10.58 26.43 -16.04
C VAL A 300 -10.37 26.39 -14.53
N ASP A 301 -9.16 26.00 -14.14
CA ASP A 301 -8.69 26.08 -12.77
C ASP A 301 -7.94 27.40 -12.59
N VAL A 302 -8.55 28.32 -11.84
CA VAL A 302 -7.96 29.62 -11.52
C VAL A 302 -7.29 29.53 -10.17
N GLY A 303 -5.97 29.69 -10.16
CA GLY A 303 -5.15 29.73 -8.96
C GLY A 303 -5.08 31.13 -8.36
N LEU A 304 -5.12 31.20 -7.04
CA LEU A 304 -4.75 32.35 -6.24
C LEU A 304 -3.68 31.90 -5.25
N GLU A 305 -2.56 32.61 -5.24
CA GLU A 305 -1.45 32.33 -4.36
C GLU A 305 -1.16 33.53 -3.46
N LEU A 306 -1.02 33.24 -2.17
CA LEU A 306 -0.70 34.19 -1.13
C LEU A 306 0.72 33.86 -0.65
N SER A 307 1.63 34.82 -0.77
CA SER A 307 3.02 34.72 -0.28
C SER A 307 3.34 35.80 0.74
N SER A 308 4.27 35.51 1.66
CA SER A 308 4.78 36.51 2.60
C SER A 308 5.45 37.66 1.83
N ALA A 309 5.20 38.91 2.22
CA ALA A 309 5.81 40.04 1.53
C ALA A 309 7.32 40.14 1.81
N THR A 310 7.77 39.73 3.00
CA THR A 310 9.18 39.70 3.39
C THR A 310 9.88 38.46 2.85
N GLY A 311 9.15 37.34 2.74
CA GLY A 311 9.68 36.07 2.26
C GLY A 311 10.26 35.19 3.37
N ASP A 312 10.05 35.55 4.64
CA ASP A 312 10.65 34.84 5.79
C ASP A 312 9.70 33.80 6.42
N ASP A 313 8.39 33.93 6.18
CA ASP A 313 7.39 33.03 6.75
C ASP A 313 6.69 32.19 5.68
N SER A 314 6.45 30.94 6.05
CA SER A 314 5.52 30.07 5.35
C SER A 314 4.09 30.38 5.76
N MET A 315 3.22 30.59 4.78
CA MET A 315 1.80 30.87 4.99
C MET A 315 0.93 29.65 4.78
N ALA A 316 -0.07 29.48 5.64
CA ALA A 316 -0.92 28.31 5.61
C ALA A 316 -2.38 28.60 6.00
N TRP A 317 -3.30 27.84 5.39
CA TRP A 317 -4.73 27.88 5.69
C TRP A 317 -5.06 27.39 7.11
N ARG A 318 -5.98 28.08 7.78
CA ARG A 318 -6.52 27.65 9.07
C ARG A 318 -7.73 26.73 8.88
N ALA A 319 -7.74 25.60 9.58
CA ALA A 319 -8.82 24.64 9.50
C ALA A 319 -10.18 25.20 9.95
N ASP A 320 -10.18 26.10 10.95
CA ASP A 320 -11.35 26.77 11.50
C ASP A 320 -11.94 27.83 10.55
N SER A 321 -11.19 28.22 9.52
CA SER A 321 -11.61 29.22 8.55
C SER A 321 -12.27 28.66 7.29
N HIS A 322 -12.20 27.34 7.06
CA HIS A 322 -12.71 26.71 5.84
C HIS A 322 -14.16 27.05 5.53
N THR A 323 -15.01 27.12 6.55
CA THR A 323 -16.42 27.51 6.39
C THR A 323 -16.56 28.95 5.88
N ALA A 324 -15.81 29.89 6.47
CA ALA A 324 -15.84 31.29 6.07
C ALA A 324 -15.26 31.47 4.65
N ILE A 325 -14.13 30.82 4.34
CA ILE A 325 -13.56 30.77 2.99
C ILE A 325 -14.63 30.29 2.00
N LEU A 326 -15.32 29.20 2.31
CA LEU A 326 -16.34 28.64 1.43
C LEU A 326 -17.52 29.60 1.23
N ARG A 327 -18.04 30.19 2.31
CA ARG A 327 -19.12 31.18 2.26
C ARG A 327 -18.75 32.35 1.36
N ASP A 328 -17.57 32.94 1.59
CA ASP A 328 -17.15 34.18 0.95
C ASP A 328 -16.83 33.96 -0.53
N ILE A 329 -16.17 32.84 -0.88
CA ILE A 329 -15.73 32.54 -2.24
C ILE A 329 -16.86 32.00 -3.10
N LEU A 330 -17.71 31.13 -2.55
CA LEU A 330 -18.88 30.65 -3.27
C LEU A 330 -20.05 31.64 -3.24
N GLN A 331 -19.99 32.69 -2.41
CA GLN A 331 -21.09 33.65 -2.21
C GLN A 331 -22.41 32.93 -1.87
N ILE A 332 -22.33 31.96 -0.95
CA ILE A 332 -23.48 31.17 -0.49
C ILE A 332 -23.85 31.51 0.95
N PRO A 333 -25.09 31.23 1.40
CA PRO A 333 -25.48 31.38 2.80
C PRO A 333 -24.59 30.53 3.73
N GLU A 334 -24.27 31.09 4.91
CA GLU A 334 -23.45 30.45 5.96
C GLU A 334 -23.93 29.03 6.28
N VAL A 335 -25.26 28.82 6.37
CA VAL A 335 -25.87 27.51 6.66
C VAL A 335 -25.45 26.45 5.64
N HIS A 336 -25.32 26.80 4.36
CA HIS A 336 -24.85 25.89 3.33
C HIS A 336 -23.35 25.64 3.44
N ALA A 337 -22.56 26.67 3.75
CA ALA A 337 -21.13 26.53 3.97
C ALA A 337 -20.84 25.57 5.13
N VAL A 338 -21.48 25.79 6.30
CA VAL A 338 -21.35 24.93 7.49
C VAL A 338 -21.71 23.48 7.19
N ARG A 339 -22.82 23.26 6.47
CA ARG A 339 -23.24 21.90 6.10
C ARG A 339 -22.20 21.21 5.21
N MET A 340 -21.61 21.95 4.28
CA MET A 340 -20.64 21.39 3.33
C MET A 340 -19.31 21.07 4.00
N THR A 341 -18.82 21.92 4.91
CA THR A 341 -17.52 21.76 5.60
C THR A 341 -17.59 20.84 6.83
N LYS A 342 -18.75 20.25 7.12
CA LYS A 342 -18.91 19.27 8.19
C LYS A 342 -18.01 18.05 7.96
N ILE A 343 -17.36 17.56 9.02
CA ILE A 343 -16.50 16.37 8.90
C ILE A 343 -17.37 15.15 8.55
N GLY A 344 -17.01 14.47 7.45
CA GLY A 344 -17.78 13.35 6.92
C GLY A 344 -18.81 13.70 5.85
N SER A 345 -18.91 14.98 5.48
CA SER A 345 -19.56 15.42 4.25
C SER A 345 -18.87 14.79 3.03
N SER A 346 -19.67 14.27 2.09
CA SER A 346 -19.16 13.74 0.81
C SER A 346 -18.49 14.82 -0.04
N SER A 347 -18.80 16.09 0.22
CA SER A 347 -18.31 17.26 -0.50
C SER A 347 -17.06 17.87 0.10
N TYR A 348 -16.56 17.44 1.27
CA TYR A 348 -15.44 18.08 1.96
C TYR A 348 -14.40 17.06 2.44
N ALA A 349 -13.14 17.35 2.13
CA ALA A 349 -11.98 16.68 2.71
C ALA A 349 -11.06 17.71 3.34
N LYS A 350 -10.73 17.52 4.63
CA LYS A 350 -9.71 18.29 5.34
C LYS A 350 -8.33 17.68 5.04
N ASP A 351 -7.34 18.52 4.72
CA ASP A 351 -5.99 18.12 4.39
C ASP A 351 -4.99 18.74 5.41
N PRO A 352 -4.82 18.13 6.61
CA PRO A 352 -3.86 18.58 7.63
C PRO A 352 -2.44 18.74 7.09
N VAL A 353 -1.75 19.82 7.47
CA VAL A 353 -0.36 20.06 7.06
C VAL A 353 0.58 19.63 8.17
N SER A 354 1.62 18.85 7.85
CA SER A 354 2.60 18.38 8.85
C SER A 354 1.95 17.80 10.10
N HIS A 355 0.83 17.08 9.91
CA HIS A 355 0.04 16.48 10.98
C HIS A 355 -0.64 17.46 11.95
N MET A 356 -0.65 18.77 11.67
CA MET A 356 -1.34 19.78 12.49
C MET A 356 -2.85 19.75 12.22
N SER A 357 -3.68 19.61 13.24
CA SER A 357 -5.13 19.54 13.08
C SER A 357 -5.78 20.90 12.81
N GLU A 358 -5.15 21.97 13.28
CA GLU A 358 -5.64 23.36 13.17
C GLU A 358 -5.15 24.08 11.91
N VAL A 359 -4.08 23.60 11.29
CA VAL A 359 -3.51 24.15 10.05
C VAL A 359 -3.69 23.11 8.96
N ALA A 360 -4.61 23.37 8.05
CA ALA A 360 -5.04 22.40 7.06
C ALA A 360 -5.50 23.11 5.80
N GLY A 361 -5.18 22.52 4.65
CA GLY A 361 -5.91 22.80 3.43
C GLY A 361 -7.26 22.07 3.40
N CYS A 362 -7.97 22.19 2.28
CA CYS A 362 -9.17 21.41 2.03
C CYS A 362 -9.45 21.19 0.55
N ARG A 363 -10.24 20.15 0.25
CA ARG A 363 -10.83 19.91 -1.06
C ARG A 363 -12.34 19.88 -0.94
N ILE A 364 -12.99 20.65 -1.81
CA ILE A 364 -14.44 20.79 -1.80
C ILE A 364 -15.00 20.54 -3.19
N THR A 365 -16.04 19.70 -3.29
CA THR A 365 -16.80 19.47 -4.52
C THR A 365 -18.26 19.83 -4.26
N PRO A 366 -18.67 21.08 -4.54
CA PRO A 366 -20.03 21.53 -4.28
C PRO A 366 -21.05 20.75 -5.14
N GLY A 367 -22.16 20.34 -4.51
CA GLY A 367 -23.35 19.88 -5.22
C GLY A 367 -23.98 21.02 -6.04
N VAL A 368 -24.92 20.71 -6.93
CA VAL A 368 -25.50 21.69 -7.88
C VAL A 368 -26.03 22.95 -7.18
N ARG A 369 -26.73 22.78 -6.05
CA ARG A 369 -27.28 23.90 -5.24
C ARG A 369 -26.22 24.68 -4.45
N GLY A 370 -25.01 24.10 -4.29
CA GLY A 370 -23.91 24.68 -3.52
C GLY A 370 -22.87 25.41 -4.35
N ARG A 371 -23.00 25.48 -5.68
CA ARG A 371 -21.97 26.07 -6.58
C ARG A 371 -21.88 27.59 -6.54
N GLY A 372 -22.89 28.26 -5.97
CA GLY A 372 -22.98 29.71 -5.96
C GLY A 372 -23.21 30.32 -7.35
N PRO A 373 -23.25 31.67 -7.45
CA PRO A 373 -23.49 32.38 -8.70
C PRO A 373 -22.35 32.23 -9.73
N LEU A 374 -21.14 31.89 -9.28
CA LEU A 374 -19.96 31.67 -10.14
C LEU A 374 -19.92 30.25 -10.74
N GLY A 375 -20.82 29.35 -10.32
CA GLY A 375 -20.87 27.99 -10.85
C GLY A 375 -19.65 27.14 -10.49
N ILE A 376 -18.97 27.43 -9.37
CA ILE A 376 -17.74 26.74 -8.95
C ILE A 376 -18.02 25.25 -8.70
N VAL A 377 -17.33 24.39 -9.43
CA VAL A 377 -17.54 22.92 -9.37
C VAL A 377 -16.52 22.20 -8.49
N LYS A 378 -15.41 22.85 -8.17
CA LYS A 378 -14.36 22.31 -7.29
C LYS A 378 -13.56 23.45 -6.67
N ILE A 379 -13.18 23.28 -5.40
CA ILE A 379 -12.23 24.14 -4.69
C ILE A 379 -11.14 23.27 -4.09
N GLN A 380 -9.91 23.78 -4.12
CA GLN A 380 -8.78 23.15 -3.45
C GLN A 380 -7.90 24.21 -2.80
N ALA A 381 -7.87 24.24 -1.48
CA ALA A 381 -6.95 25.03 -0.69
C ALA A 381 -5.79 24.13 -0.25
N TYR A 382 -4.55 24.52 -0.56
CA TYR A 382 -3.34 23.73 -0.27
C TYR A 382 -2.10 24.63 -0.19
N HIS A 383 -0.92 24.02 -0.07
CA HIS A 383 0.35 24.69 0.15
C HIS A 383 1.36 24.30 -0.94
N THR A 384 2.26 25.20 -1.30
CA THR A 384 3.15 25.02 -2.46
C THR A 384 4.35 24.08 -2.25
N ASP A 385 4.69 23.78 -1.00
CA ASP A 385 5.82 22.94 -0.60
C ASP A 385 5.74 21.48 -1.09
N LYS A 386 4.53 20.99 -1.40
CA LYS A 386 4.31 19.68 -2.01
C LYS A 386 5.07 19.46 -3.32
N ALA A 387 5.42 20.52 -4.05
CA ALA A 387 6.14 20.43 -5.33
C ALA A 387 7.57 19.88 -5.20
N LEU A 388 8.18 19.96 -4.01
CA LEU A 388 9.59 19.63 -3.78
C LEU A 388 9.87 18.12 -3.62
N ILE A 389 8.83 17.27 -3.52
CA ILE A 389 8.95 15.89 -2.98
C ILE A 389 8.44 14.83 -3.97
N SER A 390 8.30 15.15 -5.26
CA SER A 390 7.82 14.17 -6.25
C SER A 390 8.93 13.21 -6.74
N ASP A 391 9.30 12.21 -5.94
CA ASP A 391 10.15 11.09 -6.40
C ASP A 391 9.60 9.72 -5.94
N LYS A 392 9.79 8.68 -6.77
CA LYS A 392 9.25 7.31 -6.58
C LYS A 392 10.30 6.24 -6.29
N ASP A 393 11.57 6.61 -6.17
CA ASP A 393 12.66 5.63 -6.00
C ASP A 393 13.16 5.50 -4.55
N GLY A 394 13.62 4.29 -4.19
CA GLY A 394 14.01 3.87 -2.84
C GLY A 394 15.02 4.76 -2.10
N GLY A 395 15.11 4.57 -0.77
CA GLY A 395 15.82 5.48 0.13
C GLY A 395 14.98 6.70 0.56
N PHE A 396 13.66 6.56 0.52
CA PHE A 396 12.70 7.66 0.66
C PHE A 396 12.93 8.55 1.89
N LEU A 397 13.14 7.98 3.09
CA LEU A 397 13.35 8.78 4.30
C LEU A 397 14.65 9.60 4.27
N ASP A 398 15.75 9.05 3.72
CA ASP A 398 17.04 9.76 3.63
C ASP A 398 16.98 10.88 2.59
N LYS A 399 16.35 10.62 1.44
CA LYS A 399 16.10 11.66 0.43
C LYS A 399 15.23 12.77 0.99
N LEU A 400 14.17 12.41 1.71
CA LEU A 400 13.24 13.37 2.30
C LEU A 400 13.92 14.23 3.37
N PHE A 401 14.82 13.64 4.15
CA PHE A 401 15.64 14.36 5.14
C PHE A 401 16.49 15.43 4.46
N ASN A 402 17.23 15.05 3.41
CA ASN A 402 18.07 15.99 2.66
C ASN A 402 17.22 17.10 2.04
N VAL A 403 16.06 16.78 1.47
CA VAL A 403 15.16 17.81 0.91
C VAL A 403 14.73 18.82 1.96
N TYR A 404 14.41 18.39 3.19
CA TYR A 404 14.04 19.34 4.25
C TYR A 404 15.21 20.17 4.72
N GLU A 405 16.39 19.56 4.88
CA GLU A 405 17.62 20.27 5.27
C GLU A 405 18.01 21.31 4.22
N ASP A 406 17.99 20.92 2.94
CA ASP A 406 18.26 21.82 1.81
C ASP A 406 17.21 22.93 1.71
N SER A 407 15.92 22.63 1.94
CA SER A 407 14.84 23.62 1.89
C SER A 407 14.96 24.64 3.02
N MET A 408 15.35 24.20 4.22
CA MET A 408 15.62 25.08 5.35
C MET A 408 16.85 25.96 5.08
N ALA A 409 17.96 25.36 4.62
CA ALA A 409 19.19 26.08 4.32
C ALA A 409 19.06 27.09 3.16
N ALA A 410 18.16 26.82 2.21
CA ALA A 410 17.83 27.72 1.11
C ALA A 410 16.65 28.66 1.43
N GLU A 411 16.16 28.68 2.68
CA GLU A 411 15.08 29.55 3.16
C GLU A 411 13.81 29.46 2.29
N VAL A 412 13.46 28.25 1.85
CA VAL A 412 12.33 28.03 0.94
C VAL A 412 10.99 28.16 1.68
N VAL A 413 10.24 29.22 1.44
CA VAL A 413 8.90 29.38 2.06
C VAL A 413 7.79 28.62 1.33
N ALA A 414 6.80 28.15 2.10
CA ALA A 414 5.55 27.63 1.56
C ALA A 414 4.49 28.74 1.46
N ASN A 415 3.77 28.79 0.34
CA ASN A 415 2.70 29.75 0.09
C ASN A 415 1.34 29.09 0.27
N ALA A 416 0.36 29.87 0.73
CA ALA A 416 -1.03 29.42 0.81
C ALA A 416 -1.69 29.60 -0.56
N ARG A 417 -2.21 28.52 -1.12
CA ARG A 417 -2.77 28.49 -2.47
C ARG A 417 -4.21 28.03 -2.46
N LEU A 418 -5.04 28.72 -3.25
CA LEU A 418 -6.43 28.40 -3.47
C LEU A 418 -6.70 28.24 -4.97
N GLU A 419 -7.18 27.09 -5.38
CA GLU A 419 -7.55 26.77 -6.75
C GLU A 419 -9.07 26.58 -6.82
N VAL A 420 -9.72 27.26 -7.76
CA VAL A 420 -11.15 27.09 -8.03
C VAL A 420 -11.37 26.69 -9.48
N ARG A 421 -12.21 25.67 -9.68
CA ARG A 421 -12.66 25.24 -11.00
C ARG A 421 -13.97 25.91 -11.36
N VAL A 422 -13.97 26.68 -12.43
CA VAL A 422 -15.17 27.40 -12.92
C VAL A 422 -15.42 27.15 -14.40
N PRO A 423 -16.67 27.30 -14.86
CA PRO A 423 -16.96 27.42 -16.29
C PRO A 423 -16.17 28.56 -16.91
N PHE A 424 -15.74 28.41 -18.15
CA PHE A 424 -14.90 29.39 -18.84
C PHE A 424 -15.56 30.77 -18.86
N ARG A 425 -16.88 30.87 -19.06
CA ARG A 425 -17.60 32.17 -19.03
C ARG A 425 -17.44 32.97 -17.72
N MET A 426 -17.03 32.32 -16.62
CA MET A 426 -16.87 32.96 -15.32
C MET A 426 -15.40 33.22 -14.96
N HIS A 427 -14.43 32.84 -15.80
CA HIS A 427 -13.01 32.84 -15.44
C HIS A 427 -12.48 34.20 -14.97
N SER A 428 -12.86 35.29 -15.64
CA SER A 428 -12.42 36.64 -15.28
C SER A 428 -13.11 37.13 -14.01
N ARG A 429 -14.38 36.76 -13.83
CA ARG A 429 -15.21 37.10 -12.65
C ARG A 429 -14.78 36.42 -11.36
N VAL A 430 -14.00 35.36 -11.47
CA VAL A 430 -13.42 34.70 -10.30
C VAL A 430 -12.45 35.66 -9.61
N TYR A 431 -12.72 35.92 -8.33
CA TYR A 431 -11.97 36.82 -7.45
C TYR A 431 -12.16 38.33 -7.68
N ASP A 432 -13.00 38.78 -8.63
CA ASP A 432 -13.35 40.21 -8.77
C ASP A 432 -13.92 40.80 -7.46
N GLY A 433 -14.71 40.01 -6.74
CA GLY A 433 -15.26 40.40 -5.44
C GLY A 433 -14.26 40.30 -4.28
N LEU A 434 -13.00 39.91 -4.53
CA LEU A 434 -11.96 39.75 -3.51
C LEU A 434 -10.89 40.86 -3.55
N GLU A 435 -11.07 41.89 -4.38
CA GLU A 435 -10.25 43.10 -4.28
C GLU A 435 -10.47 43.75 -2.90
N GLY A 436 -9.38 43.97 -2.15
CA GLY A 436 -9.47 44.44 -0.75
C GLY A 436 -9.88 43.37 0.27
N PHE A 437 -10.00 42.10 -0.13
CA PHE A 437 -10.32 41.01 0.78
C PHE A 437 -9.18 40.78 1.79
N ASN A 438 -9.52 40.78 3.08
CA ASN A 438 -8.55 40.65 4.15
C ASN A 438 -8.20 39.17 4.39
N TRP A 439 -7.34 38.62 3.53
CA TRP A 439 -6.90 37.22 3.59
C TRP A 439 -6.27 36.81 4.93
N ARG A 440 -5.75 37.77 5.70
CA ARG A 440 -5.16 37.57 7.03
C ARG A 440 -6.09 36.84 7.99
N ARG A 441 -7.40 36.99 7.81
CA ARG A 441 -8.42 36.31 8.62
C ARG A 441 -8.35 34.78 8.53
N TYR A 442 -7.80 34.25 7.44
CA TYR A 442 -7.87 32.83 7.10
C TYR A 442 -6.51 32.12 7.16
N LEU A 443 -5.45 32.83 7.53
CA LEU A 443 -4.07 32.37 7.44
C LEU A 443 -3.35 32.34 8.79
N VAL A 444 -2.38 31.43 8.87
CA VAL A 444 -1.26 31.50 9.82
C VAL A 444 0.03 31.85 9.06
N ALA A 445 0.97 32.50 9.74
CA ALA A 445 2.34 32.72 9.29
C ALA A 445 3.30 32.04 10.26
N VAL A 446 4.08 31.10 9.75
CA VAL A 446 5.05 30.30 10.53
C VAL A 446 6.44 30.59 9.99
N PRO A 447 7.43 30.93 10.84
CA PRO A 447 8.80 31.12 10.40
C PRO A 447 9.29 29.96 9.55
N CYS A 448 10.05 30.26 8.48
CA CYS A 448 10.55 29.24 7.55
C CYS A 448 11.31 28.12 8.27
N ASP A 449 12.17 28.49 9.22
CA ASP A 449 12.93 27.54 10.04
C ASP A 449 12.00 26.61 10.82
N ASP A 450 10.98 27.16 11.50
CA ASP A 450 10.01 26.38 12.27
C ASP A 450 9.21 25.42 11.36
N TRP A 451 8.81 25.90 10.19
CA TRP A 451 8.05 25.14 9.19
C TRP A 451 8.79 23.87 8.75
N TRP A 452 10.07 23.99 8.40
CA TRP A 452 10.87 22.85 7.98
C TRP A 452 11.35 22.00 9.15
N THR A 453 11.71 22.62 10.29
CA THR A 453 12.21 21.92 11.47
C THR A 453 11.17 20.98 12.06
N LEU A 454 9.89 21.36 12.08
CA LEU A 454 8.81 20.48 12.52
C LEU A 454 8.77 19.16 11.72
N ARG A 455 8.90 19.25 10.39
CA ARG A 455 8.93 18.08 9.50
C ARG A 455 10.22 17.29 9.66
N LEU A 456 11.35 17.98 9.78
CA LEU A 456 12.67 17.38 9.98
C LEU A 456 12.72 16.57 11.28
N TYR A 457 12.26 17.12 12.39
CA TYR A 457 12.23 16.45 13.69
C TYR A 457 11.26 15.27 13.69
N SER A 458 10.10 15.41 13.05
CA SER A 458 9.18 14.29 12.80
C SER A 458 9.89 13.15 12.05
N LEU A 459 10.61 13.49 10.98
CA LEU A 459 11.31 12.52 10.14
C LEU A 459 12.49 11.85 10.86
N ILE A 460 13.22 12.58 11.70
CA ILE A 460 14.29 12.02 12.55
C ILE A 460 13.71 10.95 13.47
N ALA A 461 12.56 11.21 14.11
CA ALA A 461 11.91 10.22 14.96
C ALA A 461 11.44 9.00 14.15
N TYR A 462 10.86 9.22 12.97
CA TYR A 462 10.41 8.16 12.06
C TYR A 462 11.57 7.26 11.61
N LYS A 463 12.70 7.88 11.25
CA LYS A 463 13.94 7.19 10.89
C LYS A 463 14.54 6.42 12.06
N ALA A 464 14.47 6.95 13.27
CA ALA A 464 14.94 6.24 14.48
C ALA A 464 14.11 4.98 14.76
N VAL A 465 12.77 5.05 14.64
CA VAL A 465 11.89 3.88 14.76
C VAL A 465 12.21 2.84 13.67
N ALA A 466 12.25 3.24 12.41
CA ALA A 466 12.55 2.34 11.29
C ALA A 466 13.96 1.73 11.41
N GLY A 467 14.96 2.51 11.81
CA GLY A 467 16.33 2.07 12.05
C GLY A 467 16.43 1.06 13.19
N SER A 468 15.68 1.27 14.28
CA SER A 468 15.62 0.31 15.38
C SER A 468 15.01 -1.03 14.93
N GLN A 469 13.95 -0.98 14.10
CA GLN A 469 13.36 -2.18 13.49
C GLN A 469 14.37 -2.91 12.59
N LEU A 470 15.05 -2.21 11.68
CA LEU A 470 15.99 -2.83 10.75
C LEU A 470 17.19 -3.48 11.45
N SER A 471 17.68 -2.85 12.53
CA SER A 471 18.85 -3.32 13.29
C SER A 471 18.55 -4.35 14.37
N SER A 472 17.27 -4.60 14.69
CA SER A 472 16.90 -5.54 15.76
C SER A 472 16.89 -7.02 15.32
N ILE A 473 16.75 -7.90 16.32
CA ILE A 473 16.63 -9.34 16.12
C ILE A 473 15.26 -9.71 15.51
N PRO A 474 15.13 -10.89 14.90
CA PRO A 474 13.90 -11.31 14.22
C PRO A 474 12.67 -11.27 15.10
N ALA A 475 12.79 -11.76 16.34
CA ALA A 475 11.68 -11.80 17.29
C ALA A 475 11.10 -10.41 17.54
N ASP A 476 11.95 -9.37 17.58
CA ASP A 476 11.54 -7.98 17.75
C ASP A 476 10.95 -7.42 16.43
N ARG A 477 11.52 -7.83 15.28
CA ARG A 477 11.09 -7.45 13.93
C ARG A 477 9.77 -8.05 13.51
N THR A 478 9.37 -9.14 14.15
CA THR A 478 8.09 -9.81 13.97
C THR A 478 7.16 -9.60 15.15
N ASN A 479 7.52 -8.70 16.09
CA ASN A 479 6.60 -8.29 17.14
C ASN A 479 5.48 -7.46 16.51
N PHE A 480 4.23 -7.90 16.66
CA PHE A 480 3.10 -7.27 15.99
C PHE A 480 2.94 -5.80 16.37
N SER A 481 3.05 -5.45 17.66
CA SER A 481 2.98 -4.04 18.10
C SER A 481 4.05 -3.18 17.45
N ALA A 482 5.25 -3.72 17.25
CA ALA A 482 6.34 -3.00 16.64
C ALA A 482 6.17 -2.83 15.12
N VAL A 483 5.61 -3.84 14.46
CA VAL A 483 5.27 -3.78 13.04
C VAL A 483 4.08 -2.83 12.81
N THR A 484 3.07 -2.82 13.68
CA THR A 484 1.98 -1.84 13.65
C THR A 484 2.52 -0.42 13.81
N LEU A 485 3.48 -0.21 14.73
CA LEU A 485 4.14 1.09 14.86
C LEU A 485 4.91 1.46 13.57
N LEU A 486 5.63 0.51 12.96
CA LEU A 486 6.30 0.73 11.67
C LEU A 486 5.31 1.10 10.56
N MET A 487 4.12 0.49 10.53
CA MET A 487 3.06 0.85 9.59
C MET A 487 2.50 2.25 9.86
N ALA A 488 2.35 2.64 11.13
CA ALA A 488 2.02 4.02 11.49
C ALA A 488 3.10 5.00 11.00
N ILE A 489 4.39 4.66 11.11
CA ILE A 489 5.47 5.50 10.56
C ILE A 489 5.34 5.65 9.04
N VAL A 490 5.01 4.60 8.30
CA VAL A 490 4.77 4.69 6.85
C VAL A 490 3.60 5.62 6.55
N TRP A 491 2.48 5.48 7.27
CA TRP A 491 1.31 6.34 7.10
C TRP A 491 1.62 7.80 7.46
N LEU A 492 2.32 8.03 8.58
CA LEU A 492 2.75 9.37 9.03
C LEU A 492 3.68 10.02 8.00
N THR A 493 4.67 9.29 7.50
CA THR A 493 5.61 9.83 6.50
C THR A 493 4.89 10.23 5.22
N ASN A 494 3.97 9.38 4.72
CA ASN A 494 3.20 9.67 3.52
C ASN A 494 2.25 10.87 3.71
N SER A 495 1.74 11.07 4.92
CA SER A 495 0.79 12.16 5.24
C SER A 495 1.45 13.47 5.69
N LEU A 496 2.79 13.55 5.74
CA LEU A 496 3.48 14.82 6.00
C LEU A 496 3.20 15.89 4.93
N HIS A 497 2.99 15.45 3.67
CA HIS A 497 2.86 16.31 2.48
C HIS A 497 1.65 16.00 1.60
N ALA A 498 0.92 14.95 1.94
CA ALA A 498 -0.25 14.51 1.21
C ALA A 498 -1.43 14.40 2.15
N THR A 499 -2.63 14.42 1.57
CA THR A 499 -3.84 14.07 2.30
C THR A 499 -3.63 12.75 3.04
N PRO A 500 -3.91 12.71 4.35
CA PRO A 500 -3.91 11.47 5.09
C PRO A 500 -4.84 10.43 4.46
N ASP A 501 -4.34 9.23 4.22
CA ASP A 501 -5.17 8.14 3.70
C ASP A 501 -6.19 7.72 4.76
N THR A 502 -7.46 7.78 4.39
CA THR A 502 -8.61 7.41 5.23
C THR A 502 -9.42 6.28 4.61
N GLY A 503 -8.80 5.46 3.75
CA GLY A 503 -9.37 4.20 3.26
C GLY A 503 -9.54 3.16 4.37
N PRO A 504 -10.27 2.04 4.13
CA PRO A 504 -10.61 1.06 5.16
C PRO A 504 -9.40 0.52 5.94
N SER A 505 -8.32 0.16 5.25
CA SER A 505 -7.08 -0.32 5.87
C SER A 505 -6.42 0.75 6.75
N SER A 506 -6.42 2.00 6.30
CA SER A 506 -5.85 3.13 7.04
C SER A 506 -6.72 3.53 8.23
N ARG A 507 -8.06 3.45 8.13
CA ARG A 507 -8.96 3.64 9.29
C ARG A 507 -8.71 2.60 10.38
N GLN A 508 -8.49 1.34 9.99
CA GLN A 508 -8.14 0.30 10.96
C GLN A 508 -6.80 0.59 11.63
N LEU A 509 -5.79 1.00 10.86
CA LEU A 509 -4.50 1.43 11.42
C LEU A 509 -4.68 2.59 12.40
N LEU A 510 -5.42 3.64 12.03
CA LEU A 510 -5.68 4.79 12.90
C LEU A 510 -6.42 4.39 14.17
N GLY A 511 -7.39 3.49 14.09
CA GLY A 511 -8.04 2.88 15.26
C GLY A 511 -7.06 2.16 16.19
N ALA A 512 -6.02 1.54 15.62
CA ALA A 512 -5.01 0.79 16.36
C ALA A 512 -3.89 1.65 16.97
N VAL A 513 -3.68 2.88 16.49
CA VAL A 513 -2.49 3.69 16.84
C VAL A 513 -2.80 5.06 17.41
N LEU A 514 -4.00 5.61 17.22
CA LEU A 514 -4.39 6.88 17.82
C LEU A 514 -4.99 6.70 19.22
N PRO A 515 -4.95 7.73 20.08
CA PRO A 515 -5.61 7.71 21.38
C PRO A 515 -7.12 7.45 21.26
N PRO A 516 -7.67 6.44 21.96
CA PRO A 516 -9.11 6.21 22.00
C PRO A 516 -9.80 7.25 22.89
N ARG A 517 -10.98 7.72 22.47
CA ARG A 517 -11.85 8.58 23.27
C ARG A 517 -13.32 8.20 23.11
N PRO A 518 -14.18 8.46 24.12
CA PRO A 518 -15.62 8.25 24.00
C PRO A 518 -16.18 8.93 22.75
N LEU A 519 -16.98 8.21 21.97
CA LEU A 519 -17.61 8.77 20.76
C LEU A 519 -18.64 9.85 21.10
N VAL A 520 -19.36 9.65 22.20
CA VAL A 520 -20.37 10.59 22.68
C VAL A 520 -19.70 11.89 23.08
N GLY A 521 -20.05 12.98 22.40
CA GLY A 521 -19.52 14.32 22.69
C GLY A 521 -18.10 14.57 22.16
N MET A 522 -17.53 13.67 21.34
CA MET A 522 -16.25 13.94 20.68
C MET A 522 -16.41 15.11 19.69
N PRO A 523 -15.65 16.20 19.83
CA PRO A 523 -15.68 17.30 18.87
C PRO A 523 -15.22 16.82 17.50
N GLU A 524 -15.91 17.25 16.43
CA GLU A 524 -15.56 16.89 15.05
C GLU A 524 -14.10 17.22 14.71
N VAL A 525 -13.58 18.35 15.21
CA VAL A 525 -12.18 18.76 14.99
C VAL A 525 -11.15 17.72 15.45
N MET A 526 -11.50 16.90 16.45
CA MET A 526 -10.65 15.83 16.98
C MET A 526 -10.77 14.52 16.19
N MET A 527 -11.76 14.39 15.29
CA MET A 527 -11.97 13.17 14.53
C MET A 527 -10.98 13.10 13.35
N PRO A 528 -10.21 12.01 13.21
CA PRO A 528 -9.34 11.81 12.05
C PRO A 528 -10.14 11.55 10.76
N TYR A 529 -11.37 11.03 10.89
CA TYR A 529 -12.33 10.76 9.81
C TYR A 529 -13.74 10.60 10.40
N ARG A 530 -14.78 10.52 9.56
CA ARG A 530 -16.16 10.32 10.01
C ARG A 530 -16.32 9.00 10.76
N LEU A 531 -16.83 9.05 11.99
CA LEU A 531 -17.17 7.89 12.81
C LEU A 531 -18.71 7.79 12.93
N ALA A 532 -19.27 6.59 12.74
CA ALA A 532 -20.69 6.32 12.97
C ALA A 532 -21.04 6.39 14.48
N GLY A 533 -22.25 6.87 14.81
CA GLY A 533 -22.76 6.87 16.20
C GLY A 533 -22.29 8.01 17.11
N THR A 534 -21.71 9.09 16.59
CA THR A 534 -21.24 10.25 17.39
C THR A 534 -22.34 11.28 17.74
N HIS A 535 -23.56 11.09 17.26
CA HIS A 535 -24.71 11.97 17.53
C HIS A 535 -25.93 11.16 18.04
N PRO A 536 -26.38 11.35 19.30
CA PRO A 536 -27.47 10.55 19.89
C PRO A 536 -28.90 10.89 19.40
N HIS A 537 -29.08 11.87 18.50
CA HIS A 537 -30.42 12.42 18.16
C HIS A 537 -30.62 12.76 16.69
N ARG A 538 -29.94 12.09 15.76
CA ARG A 538 -30.33 12.17 14.34
C ARG A 538 -31.09 10.90 13.99
N ASP A 539 -32.38 11.05 13.73
CA ASP A 539 -33.13 10.13 12.88
C ASP A 539 -32.32 9.99 11.58
N ASP A 540 -31.71 8.83 11.36
CA ASP A 540 -31.04 8.46 10.10
C ASP A 540 -32.06 8.24 8.95
N ARG A 541 -33.21 8.93 9.02
CA ARG A 541 -34.33 8.88 8.09
C ARG A 541 -34.72 10.24 7.50
N VAL A 542 -33.97 11.31 7.77
CA VAL A 542 -34.17 12.57 7.02
C VAL A 542 -33.25 12.55 5.81
N GLU A 543 -33.82 12.01 4.73
CA GLU A 543 -33.46 12.06 3.33
C GLU A 543 -32.23 12.93 3.01
N ASP A 544 -31.17 12.24 2.59
CA ASP A 544 -30.14 12.78 1.71
C ASP A 544 -30.81 13.08 0.36
N GLU A 545 -31.63 14.14 0.29
CA GLU A 545 -32.15 14.70 -0.98
C GLU A 545 -30.97 15.33 -1.74
N GLY A 546 -30.17 14.45 -2.31
CA GLY A 546 -28.94 14.72 -3.01
C GLY A 546 -28.68 13.64 -4.05
N ASP A 547 -29.59 13.54 -5.02
CA ASP A 547 -29.44 12.86 -6.33
C ASP A 547 -29.59 11.32 -6.39
N ASP A 548 -30.51 10.68 -5.64
CA ASP A 548 -30.84 9.24 -5.83
C ASP A 548 -32.35 8.86 -5.75
N ASP A 549 -33.30 9.79 -5.92
CA ASP A 549 -34.74 9.53 -5.75
C ASP A 549 -35.57 9.22 -7.03
N GLU A 550 -34.95 8.87 -8.16
CA GLU A 550 -35.71 8.51 -9.38
C GLU A 550 -35.70 7.02 -9.76
N ASP A 551 -35.00 6.13 -9.06
CA ASP A 551 -34.79 4.74 -9.53
C ASP A 551 -35.34 3.61 -8.62
N ARG A 552 -36.15 3.92 -7.59
CA ARG A 552 -36.57 2.90 -6.60
C ARG A 552 -37.86 2.12 -6.89
N GLU A 553 -38.55 2.37 -8.01
CA GLU A 553 -39.75 1.59 -8.38
C GLU A 553 -39.56 0.77 -9.65
N ALA A 554 -38.78 -0.32 -9.58
CA ALA A 554 -39.04 -1.58 -10.30
C ALA A 554 -37.87 -2.55 -10.15
N ALA A 555 -38.09 -3.64 -9.39
CA ALA A 555 -37.64 -5.01 -9.65
C ALA A 555 -37.30 -5.74 -8.35
N ASN A 556 -38.35 -6.30 -7.73
CA ASN A 556 -38.20 -7.50 -6.91
C ASN A 556 -37.83 -8.70 -7.82
N ASP A 557 -37.13 -9.65 -7.22
CA ASP A 557 -36.93 -11.05 -7.61
C ASP A 557 -35.69 -11.47 -8.45
N ILE A 558 -34.81 -12.22 -7.74
CA ILE A 558 -34.06 -13.45 -8.10
C ILE A 558 -32.56 -13.46 -7.70
N VAL A 559 -32.26 -14.47 -6.88
CA VAL A 559 -31.03 -14.89 -6.20
C VAL A 559 -29.96 -15.48 -7.17
N ARG A 560 -28.67 -15.14 -6.97
CA ARG A 560 -27.48 -16.04 -6.77
C ARG A 560 -26.11 -15.34 -7.01
N GLN A 561 -25.19 -15.49 -6.04
CA GLN A 561 -23.75 -15.17 -6.08
C GLN A 561 -22.94 -16.22 -6.93
N PRO A 562 -21.57 -16.21 -7.08
CA PRO A 562 -20.53 -15.36 -6.47
C PRO A 562 -19.25 -14.99 -7.30
N THR A 563 -18.42 -14.15 -6.67
CA THR A 563 -16.94 -13.96 -6.78
C THR A 563 -16.32 -13.12 -7.93
N THR A 564 -15.82 -11.91 -7.60
CA THR A 564 -14.38 -11.61 -7.39
C THR A 564 -14.05 -10.11 -7.43
N ARG A 565 -13.25 -9.70 -6.42
CA ARG A 565 -12.29 -8.58 -6.34
C ARG A 565 -12.85 -7.16 -6.55
N ARG A 566 -13.28 -6.56 -5.44
CA ARG A 566 -13.70 -5.15 -5.26
C ARG A 566 -12.60 -4.33 -4.57
N PHE A 567 -12.27 -3.17 -5.14
CA PHE A 567 -11.82 -1.99 -4.40
C PHE A 567 -13.05 -1.08 -4.30
N PRO A 568 -13.57 -0.77 -3.10
CA PRO A 568 -14.84 -0.05 -2.98
C PRO A 568 -14.67 1.48 -2.99
N THR A 569 -15.52 2.12 -3.77
CA THR A 569 -15.97 3.50 -3.62
C THR A 569 -16.78 3.67 -2.33
N LEU A 570 -16.84 4.91 -1.82
CA LEU A 570 -17.71 5.32 -0.72
C LEU A 570 -19.18 4.88 -0.95
N TYR A 571 -19.83 4.53 0.17
CA TYR A 571 -21.26 4.21 0.40
C TYR A 571 -21.69 2.78 0.12
N GLU A 572 -21.62 1.94 1.15
CA GLU A 572 -22.76 1.42 1.93
C GLU A 572 -22.14 0.87 3.22
N GLU A 573 -22.62 1.31 4.38
CA GLU A 573 -22.30 0.65 5.65
C GLU A 573 -22.99 -0.72 5.60
N GLU A 574 -22.23 -1.78 5.32
CA GLU A 574 -22.64 -3.11 5.78
C GLU A 574 -22.55 -3.04 7.31
N GLU A 575 -23.69 -2.76 7.94
CA GLU A 575 -23.93 -3.11 9.34
C GLU A 575 -23.49 -4.57 9.51
N SER A 576 -22.48 -4.77 10.34
CA SER A 576 -22.17 -6.11 10.83
C SER A 576 -23.10 -6.30 12.02
N ASP A 577 -24.15 -7.08 11.82
CA ASP A 577 -24.97 -7.67 12.86
C ASP A 577 -24.14 -8.70 13.65
N ASP A 578 -23.08 -8.27 14.31
CA ASP A 578 -22.43 -9.00 15.39
C ASP A 578 -22.79 -8.30 16.71
N ASP A 579 -24.10 -8.20 16.98
CA ASP A 579 -24.63 -7.97 18.32
C ASP A 579 -24.48 -9.29 19.09
N ASP A 580 -23.27 -9.56 19.56
CA ASP A 580 -23.09 -10.44 20.72
C ASP A 580 -23.64 -9.68 21.94
N GLU A 581 -24.91 -9.94 22.27
CA GLU A 581 -25.56 -9.54 23.53
C GLU A 581 -24.84 -10.20 24.71
N ASP A 582 -23.68 -9.68 25.10
CA ASP A 582 -23.10 -9.91 26.41
C ASP A 582 -23.70 -8.86 27.37
N GLU A 583 -24.76 -9.25 28.07
CA GLU A 583 -25.35 -8.51 29.20
C GLU A 583 -24.31 -8.40 30.33
N GLY A 584 -23.38 -7.45 30.22
CA GLY A 584 -22.30 -7.25 31.19
C GLY A 584 -21.61 -5.90 31.04
N ALA A 585 -22.16 -4.86 31.67
CA ALA A 585 -21.66 -3.47 31.72
C ALA A 585 -21.58 -2.76 30.35
N VAL A 586 -22.37 -1.69 30.18
CA VAL A 586 -22.37 -0.85 28.96
C VAL A 586 -20.97 -0.28 28.73
N ALA A 587 -20.16 -0.94 27.90
CA ALA A 587 -18.85 -0.45 27.52
C ALA A 587 -19.05 0.85 26.72
N VAL A 588 -18.49 1.95 27.23
CA VAL A 588 -18.56 3.25 26.53
C VAL A 588 -17.87 3.08 25.18
N ARG A 589 -18.62 3.20 24.08
CA ARG A 589 -18.08 3.09 22.71
C ARG A 589 -17.03 4.19 22.48
N THR A 590 -15.79 3.80 22.21
CA THR A 590 -14.67 4.72 21.93
C THR A 590 -14.26 4.71 20.47
N GLY A 591 -13.65 5.80 19.99
CA GLY A 591 -13.05 5.89 18.65
C GLY A 591 -11.70 6.62 18.66
N PRO A 592 -10.93 6.54 17.56
CA PRO A 592 -9.64 7.20 17.44
C PRO A 592 -9.79 8.73 17.40
N SER A 593 -8.84 9.45 17.99
CA SER A 593 -8.90 10.91 18.11
C SER A 593 -7.53 11.59 17.95
N ILE A 594 -7.55 12.87 17.56
CA ILE A 594 -6.41 13.79 17.47
C ILE A 594 -6.68 14.99 18.39
N PRO A 595 -6.58 14.85 19.72
CA PRO A 595 -7.11 15.84 20.66
C PRO A 595 -6.12 16.96 21.04
N PHE A 596 -4.89 16.92 20.52
CA PHE A 596 -3.77 17.71 21.04
C PHE A 596 -3.07 18.55 19.94
N GLY A 597 -3.81 18.97 18.91
CA GLY A 597 -3.31 19.88 17.87
C GLY A 597 -2.37 19.28 16.83
N LEU A 598 -1.72 18.15 17.15
CA LEU A 598 -0.88 17.34 16.27
C LEU A 598 -1.33 15.88 16.30
N VAL A 599 -1.10 15.12 15.23
CA VAL A 599 -1.31 13.65 15.22
C VAL A 599 -0.30 12.97 16.15
N PHE A 600 -0.66 12.86 17.42
CA PHE A 600 0.04 12.02 18.39
C PHE A 600 -0.55 10.62 18.41
N LEU A 601 0.32 9.63 18.41
CA LEU A 601 0.00 8.23 18.64
C LEU A 601 -0.35 8.00 20.12
N ARG A 602 -1.06 6.91 20.39
CA ARG A 602 -1.20 6.39 21.76
C ARG A 602 0.16 6.00 22.32
N GLU A 603 0.19 5.76 23.62
CA GLU A 603 1.43 5.56 24.37
C GLU A 603 2.40 4.55 23.74
N VAL A 604 3.60 5.04 23.47
CA VAL A 604 4.76 4.28 23.00
C VAL A 604 5.80 4.25 24.11
N ILE A 605 6.32 3.06 24.40
CA ILE A 605 7.36 2.82 25.38
C ILE A 605 8.67 2.49 24.66
N TRP A 606 9.73 3.21 25.00
CA TRP A 606 11.08 2.90 24.56
C TRP A 606 12.07 3.05 25.72
N THR A 607 12.28 1.96 26.45
CA THR A 607 13.19 1.93 27.62
C THR A 607 14.56 1.40 27.23
N LYS A 608 15.57 1.61 28.11
CA LYS A 608 16.92 1.03 27.95
C LYS A 608 16.93 -0.50 27.81
N ASN A 609 15.89 -1.19 28.27
CA ASN A 609 15.76 -2.64 28.18
C ASN A 609 15.08 -3.11 26.88
N SER A 610 14.41 -2.20 26.16
CA SER A 610 13.75 -2.49 24.88
C SER A 610 14.65 -2.09 23.71
N ARG A 611 14.83 -3.00 22.74
CA ARG A 611 15.62 -2.74 21.52
C ARG A 611 14.88 -1.89 20.51
N ILE A 612 13.56 -1.87 20.63
CA ILE A 612 12.62 -1.25 19.69
C ILE A 612 11.51 -0.54 20.48
N PRO A 613 10.95 0.56 19.96
CA PRO A 613 9.76 1.17 20.53
C PRO A 613 8.53 0.28 20.29
N LEU A 614 7.63 0.22 21.28
CA LEU A 614 6.42 -0.60 21.28
C LEU A 614 5.24 0.21 21.83
N PHE A 615 4.01 -0.13 21.46
CA PHE A 615 2.84 0.41 22.16
C PHE A 615 2.73 -0.20 23.56
N SER A 616 2.30 0.59 24.55
CA SER A 616 2.19 0.13 25.95
C SER A 616 1.16 -0.98 26.15
N SER A 617 0.06 -0.95 25.39
CA SER A 617 -0.99 -1.96 25.42
C SER A 617 -1.06 -2.75 24.11
N ALA A 618 -1.05 -4.07 24.19
CA ALA A 618 -1.18 -4.95 23.02
C ALA A 618 -2.62 -5.05 22.49
N GLN A 619 -3.63 -4.81 23.33
CA GLN A 619 -5.05 -5.05 23.04
C GLN A 619 -5.56 -4.25 21.83
N PHE A 620 -5.04 -3.04 21.62
CA PHE A 620 -5.44 -2.19 20.49
C PHE A 620 -4.54 -2.32 19.26
N SER A 621 -3.52 -3.19 19.28
CA SER A 621 -2.49 -3.21 18.23
C SER A 621 -2.84 -4.07 17.01
N MET A 622 -3.94 -4.82 17.02
CA MET A 622 -4.25 -5.85 16.02
C MET A 622 -4.88 -5.28 14.74
N LEU A 623 -4.21 -5.52 13.61
CA LEU A 623 -4.73 -5.20 12.27
C LEU A 623 -5.31 -6.46 11.64
N LYS A 624 -6.38 -6.33 10.85
CA LYS A 624 -6.89 -7.43 10.01
C LYS A 624 -5.85 -7.69 8.92
N GLU A 625 -5.81 -8.93 8.43
CA GLU A 625 -4.87 -9.36 7.39
C GLU A 625 -4.90 -8.45 6.15
N SER A 626 -6.09 -8.02 5.72
CA SER A 626 -6.26 -7.11 4.58
C SER A 626 -5.63 -5.73 4.80
N ALA A 627 -5.65 -5.21 6.02
CA ALA A 627 -4.98 -3.96 6.34
C ALA A 627 -3.47 -4.16 6.41
N PHE A 628 -3.01 -5.27 6.99
CA PHE A 628 -1.60 -5.63 7.00
C PHE A 628 -1.03 -5.74 5.58
N GLU A 629 -1.68 -6.49 4.70
CA GLU A 629 -1.29 -6.69 3.30
C GLU A 629 -1.24 -5.38 2.51
N TYR A 630 -2.15 -4.45 2.78
CA TYR A 630 -2.16 -3.13 2.15
C TYR A 630 -0.86 -2.35 2.42
N PHE A 631 -0.37 -2.37 3.65
CA PHE A 631 0.86 -1.65 4.03
C PHE A 631 2.14 -2.43 3.73
N SER A 632 2.14 -3.76 3.87
CA SER A 632 3.34 -4.58 3.73
C SER A 632 3.54 -5.17 2.32
N GLY A 633 2.47 -5.22 1.52
CA GLY A 633 2.42 -5.88 0.22
C GLY A 633 2.42 -7.41 0.26
N MET A 634 2.25 -8.03 1.44
CA MET A 634 2.20 -9.49 1.62
C MET A 634 1.44 -9.89 2.89
N ALA A 635 1.02 -11.15 2.96
CA ALA A 635 0.41 -11.71 4.17
C ALA A 635 1.39 -11.68 5.37
N TRP A 636 0.86 -11.62 6.60
CA TRP A 636 1.65 -11.63 7.84
C TRP A 636 2.58 -12.84 7.91
N GLY A 637 2.07 -14.02 7.56
CA GLY A 637 2.86 -15.26 7.54
C GLY A 637 4.06 -15.16 6.58
N ASP A 638 3.85 -14.62 5.38
CA ASP A 638 4.90 -14.40 4.38
C ASP A 638 5.92 -13.35 4.84
N PHE A 639 5.46 -12.30 5.55
CA PHE A 639 6.34 -11.29 6.14
C PHE A 639 7.26 -11.90 7.19
N VAL A 640 6.70 -12.63 8.15
CA VAL A 640 7.48 -13.33 9.20
C VAL A 640 8.46 -14.31 8.56
N ASP A 641 7.99 -15.11 7.60
CA ASP A 641 8.82 -16.04 6.84
C ASP A 641 9.98 -15.31 6.16
N LYS A 642 9.73 -14.15 5.54
CA LYS A 642 10.77 -13.33 4.88
C LYS A 642 11.83 -12.87 5.86
N ILE A 643 11.45 -12.42 7.06
CA ILE A 643 12.39 -11.95 8.09
C ILE A 643 13.29 -13.09 8.57
N TYR A 644 12.72 -14.25 8.91
CA TYR A 644 13.49 -15.39 9.41
C TYR A 644 14.30 -16.09 8.29
N THR A 645 13.77 -16.16 7.07
CA THR A 645 14.48 -16.75 5.91
C THR A 645 15.72 -15.92 5.54
N GLY A 646 15.67 -14.59 5.65
CA GLY A 646 16.82 -13.71 5.34
C GLY A 646 18.05 -13.93 6.22
N ILE A 647 17.91 -14.68 7.33
CA ILE A 647 18.98 -14.99 8.29
C ILE A 647 19.55 -16.39 8.09
N LEU A 648 18.85 -17.22 7.33
CA LEU A 648 19.26 -18.57 6.98
C LEU A 648 19.76 -18.65 5.54
N PHE A 649 19.25 -17.77 4.66
CA PHE A 649 19.50 -17.82 3.24
C PHE A 649 19.87 -16.46 2.65
N GLN A 650 20.91 -16.43 1.82
CA GLN A 650 21.25 -15.26 1.00
C GLN A 650 20.28 -15.18 -0.18
N GLN A 651 19.57 -14.05 -0.32
CA GLN A 651 18.61 -13.82 -1.41
C GLN A 651 19.31 -13.75 -2.77
N ARG A 652 18.64 -14.30 -3.80
CA ARG A 652 18.92 -13.98 -5.22
C ARG A 652 17.78 -13.09 -5.77
N SER A 653 18.09 -12.39 -6.85
CA SER A 653 17.21 -11.48 -7.60
C SER A 653 15.71 -11.85 -7.62
N ILE A 654 14.87 -10.82 -7.50
CA ILE A 654 13.41 -10.79 -7.24
C ILE A 654 12.55 -11.43 -8.35
N THR A 655 13.10 -11.72 -9.53
CA THR A 655 12.31 -11.98 -10.75
C THR A 655 11.85 -13.42 -11.01
N ARG A 656 11.76 -14.30 -10.00
CA ARG A 656 11.30 -15.69 -10.24
C ARG A 656 10.21 -16.16 -9.29
N THR A 657 9.08 -16.56 -9.87
CA THR A 657 7.93 -17.18 -9.20
C THR A 657 8.35 -18.46 -8.48
N ARG A 658 7.96 -18.58 -7.21
CA ARG A 658 8.18 -19.78 -6.37
C ARG A 658 7.07 -20.80 -6.59
N THR A 659 7.41 -22.09 -6.56
CA THR A 659 6.43 -23.18 -6.45
C THR A 659 6.97 -24.35 -5.62
N ASN A 660 6.01 -25.04 -4.99
CA ASN A 660 6.00 -26.39 -4.40
C ASN A 660 6.28 -26.54 -2.89
N THR A 661 5.16 -26.76 -2.20
CA THR A 661 4.86 -27.40 -0.90
C THR A 661 5.99 -27.51 0.14
N LYS A 662 5.83 -26.79 1.27
CA LYS A 662 6.72 -26.78 2.44
C LYS A 662 6.34 -27.91 3.42
N GLN A 663 7.30 -28.47 4.19
CA GLN A 663 7.00 -29.42 5.27
C GLN A 663 6.59 -28.72 6.57
N ARG A 664 5.73 -29.38 7.35
CA ARG A 664 5.19 -28.88 8.61
C ARG A 664 6.00 -29.44 9.80
N PRO A 665 6.25 -28.66 10.86
CA PRO A 665 6.68 -29.23 12.13
C PRO A 665 5.70 -30.30 12.61
N VAL A 666 6.22 -31.38 13.18
CA VAL A 666 5.44 -32.43 13.79
C VAL A 666 4.81 -31.89 15.05
N VAL A 667 3.48 -32.00 15.09
CA VAL A 667 2.68 -31.79 16.28
C VAL A 667 2.40 -33.20 16.84
N PRO A 668 2.86 -33.53 18.05
CA PRO A 668 2.51 -34.79 18.70
C PRO A 668 0.99 -34.95 18.84
N GLU A 669 0.49 -36.19 18.82
CA GLU A 669 -0.92 -36.45 19.11
C GLU A 669 -1.26 -36.03 20.56
N GLU A 670 -2.54 -35.74 20.84
CA GLU A 670 -2.97 -35.23 22.14
C GLU A 670 -2.60 -36.22 23.27
N GLY A 671 -1.72 -35.79 24.19
CA GLY A 671 -1.18 -36.64 25.26
C GLY A 671 0.22 -37.23 25.00
N GLU A 672 0.74 -37.16 23.78
CA GLU A 672 2.09 -37.62 23.42
C GLU A 672 3.13 -36.50 23.62
N LYS A 673 4.28 -36.81 24.25
CA LYS A 673 5.37 -35.84 24.46
C LYS A 673 6.65 -36.30 23.77
N ILE A 674 7.24 -35.42 22.96
CA ILE A 674 8.56 -35.66 22.36
C ILE A 674 9.60 -35.76 23.49
N PRO A 675 10.37 -36.86 23.57
CA PRO A 675 11.37 -37.03 24.62
C PRO A 675 12.42 -35.91 24.63
N ILE A 676 12.73 -35.38 25.81
CA ILE A 676 13.82 -34.43 25.98
C ILE A 676 15.14 -35.20 25.98
N VAL A 677 15.96 -35.00 24.96
CA VAL A 677 17.18 -35.79 24.73
C VAL A 677 18.48 -35.00 24.89
N PHE A 678 18.38 -33.70 25.21
CA PHE A 678 19.52 -32.83 25.48
C PHE A 678 19.48 -32.27 26.90
N ALA A 679 20.67 -32.10 27.48
CA ALA A 679 20.87 -31.53 28.82
C ALA A 679 21.94 -30.44 28.79
N LEU A 680 21.63 -29.28 28.20
CA LEU A 680 22.54 -28.14 28.18
C LEU A 680 22.64 -27.48 29.56
N LYS A 681 23.81 -26.93 29.91
CA LYS A 681 24.04 -26.23 31.20
C LYS A 681 23.05 -25.09 31.46
N ASN A 682 22.67 -24.35 30.41
CA ASN A 682 21.64 -23.31 30.44
C ASN A 682 20.32 -23.74 29.77
N GLY A 683 20.09 -25.05 29.70
CA GLY A 683 18.99 -25.65 28.95
C GLY A 683 17.60 -25.38 29.51
N HIS A 684 17.49 -25.10 30.81
CA HIS A 684 16.24 -24.75 31.50
C HIS A 684 15.71 -23.36 31.15
N LYS A 685 16.55 -22.47 30.57
CA LYS A 685 16.11 -21.13 30.19
C LYS A 685 15.08 -21.22 29.07
N LYS A 686 14.01 -20.43 29.18
CA LYS A 686 12.91 -20.41 28.23
C LYS A 686 13.26 -19.60 26.98
N ILE A 687 12.72 -20.03 25.85
CA ILE A 687 12.69 -19.31 24.58
C ILE A 687 11.25 -19.36 24.04
N PRO A 688 10.82 -18.36 23.26
CA PRO A 688 9.50 -18.40 22.62
C PRO A 688 9.44 -19.57 21.62
N LYS A 689 8.40 -20.39 21.68
CA LYS A 689 8.06 -21.39 20.67
C LYS A 689 7.11 -20.73 19.68
N PRO A 690 7.48 -20.61 18.40
CA PRO A 690 6.51 -20.18 17.39
C PRO A 690 5.44 -21.28 17.25
N GLU A 691 4.18 -20.89 17.16
CA GLU A 691 3.12 -21.79 16.70
C GLU A 691 3.33 -22.03 15.19
N TRP A 692 3.06 -23.21 14.63
CA TRP A 692 3.32 -23.47 13.19
C TRP A 692 2.11 -24.10 12.48
N LYS A 693 1.49 -23.40 11.50
CA LYS A 693 0.36 -23.84 10.67
C LYS A 693 0.84 -24.01 9.24
N GLY A 694 0.58 -25.15 8.60
CA GLY A 694 0.93 -25.32 7.17
C GLY A 694 2.43 -25.46 6.88
N GLY A 695 3.30 -25.49 7.89
CA GLY A 695 4.74 -25.29 7.71
C GLY A 695 5.11 -23.82 7.61
N GLU A 696 4.27 -22.93 8.12
CA GLU A 696 4.44 -21.49 8.32
C GLU A 696 4.18 -21.21 9.81
N ILE A 697 4.59 -20.06 10.34
CA ILE A 697 4.29 -19.74 11.75
C ILE A 697 2.80 -19.36 11.86
N ALA A 698 2.05 -20.06 12.71
CA ALA A 698 0.62 -19.94 12.89
C ALA A 698 0.20 -18.66 13.62
N HIS A 699 -1.01 -18.24 13.28
CA HIS A 699 -1.73 -17.10 13.82
C HIS A 699 -2.51 -17.51 15.08
N GLY A 700 -2.22 -16.84 16.19
CA GLY A 700 -2.95 -16.85 17.47
C GLY A 700 -2.82 -15.49 18.15
N GLU A 701 -3.78 -15.15 19.01
CA GLU A 701 -3.81 -13.87 19.75
C GLU A 701 -2.54 -13.66 20.61
N PRO A 702 -2.14 -12.41 20.91
CA PRO A 702 -0.87 -12.08 21.58
C PRO A 702 -0.71 -12.64 23.00
N GLU A 703 -1.77 -13.17 23.59
CA GLU A 703 -1.76 -13.63 24.98
C GLU A 703 -1.22 -15.07 25.03
N GLU A 704 0.09 -15.14 25.29
CA GLU A 704 0.92 -16.32 25.57
C GLU A 704 1.55 -17.03 24.35
N VAL A 705 2.60 -16.43 23.78
CA VAL A 705 3.60 -17.19 23.00
C VAL A 705 4.16 -18.29 23.90
N GLU A 706 3.77 -19.54 23.62
CA GLU A 706 4.16 -20.73 24.38
C GLU A 706 5.68 -20.70 24.62
N GLN A 707 6.09 -20.69 25.88
CA GLN A 707 7.51 -20.67 26.21
C GLN A 707 7.99 -22.08 26.54
N VAL A 708 9.02 -22.51 25.83
CA VAL A 708 9.66 -23.82 26.03
C VAL A 708 11.10 -23.66 26.46
N SER A 709 11.61 -24.61 27.22
CA SER A 709 13.03 -24.63 27.56
C SER A 709 13.89 -24.86 26.32
N ARG A 710 15.14 -24.38 26.35
CA ARG A 710 16.11 -24.63 25.26
C ARG A 710 16.35 -26.12 25.03
N ASN A 711 16.33 -26.95 26.08
CA ASN A 711 16.48 -28.40 25.95
C ASN A 711 15.28 -29.03 25.23
N GLU A 712 14.06 -28.62 25.58
CA GLU A 712 12.84 -29.08 24.90
C GLU A 712 12.86 -28.67 23.43
N TYR A 713 13.12 -27.40 23.12
CA TYR A 713 13.13 -26.93 21.73
C TYR A 713 14.25 -27.56 20.89
N LEU A 714 15.44 -27.76 21.46
CA LEU A 714 16.51 -28.46 20.75
C LEU A 714 16.17 -29.94 20.50
N SER A 715 15.45 -30.57 21.43
CA SER A 715 14.95 -31.94 21.26
C SER A 715 13.87 -32.02 20.17
N LEU A 716 12.99 -31.02 20.10
CA LEU A 716 12.01 -30.86 19.02
C LEU A 716 12.70 -30.71 17.65
N ILE A 717 13.75 -29.87 17.55
CA ILE A 717 14.54 -29.71 16.31
C ILE A 717 15.17 -31.05 15.90
N TYR A 718 15.73 -31.78 16.87
CA TYR A 718 16.38 -33.06 16.62
C TYR A 718 15.39 -34.12 16.13
N HIS A 719 14.20 -34.19 16.72
CA HIS A 719 13.13 -35.07 16.24
C HIS A 719 12.67 -34.69 14.82
N GLN A 720 12.40 -33.39 14.61
CA GLN A 720 11.91 -32.87 13.32
C GLN A 720 12.87 -33.16 12.16
N LEU A 721 14.19 -33.15 12.42
CA LEU A 721 15.20 -33.45 11.41
C LEU A 721 14.96 -34.80 10.72
N PHE A 722 14.65 -35.84 11.50
CA PHE A 722 14.47 -37.19 10.97
C PHE A 722 13.18 -37.33 10.16
N VAL A 723 12.12 -36.68 10.63
CA VAL A 723 10.83 -36.61 9.92
C VAL A 723 10.99 -35.88 8.59
N ASP A 724 11.58 -34.68 8.60
CA ASP A 724 11.81 -33.88 7.39
C ASP A 724 12.71 -34.63 6.39
N ALA A 725 13.74 -35.33 6.88
CA ALA A 725 14.65 -36.07 6.02
C ALA A 725 13.90 -37.16 5.23
N ILE A 726 13.05 -37.97 5.88
CA ILE A 726 12.26 -39.01 5.19
C ILE A 726 11.15 -38.39 4.34
N ALA A 727 10.45 -37.36 4.83
CA ALA A 727 9.33 -36.75 4.12
C ALA A 727 9.77 -36.11 2.78
N LEU A 728 10.99 -35.55 2.74
CA LEU A 728 11.59 -34.91 1.57
C LEU A 728 12.49 -35.84 0.75
N SER A 729 12.40 -37.15 0.96
CA SER A 729 13.17 -38.11 0.17
C SER A 729 12.82 -38.01 -1.32
N PRO A 730 13.80 -38.19 -2.23
CA PRO A 730 13.54 -38.13 -3.67
C PRO A 730 12.53 -39.20 -4.12
N SER A 731 11.95 -38.99 -5.30
CA SER A 731 11.15 -40.00 -6.00
C SER A 731 11.67 -40.20 -7.44
N PRO A 732 11.49 -41.39 -8.04
CA PRO A 732 11.89 -41.67 -9.42
C PRO A 732 11.21 -40.72 -10.41
N ARG A 733 11.92 -40.35 -11.47
CA ARG A 733 11.33 -39.58 -12.58
C ARG A 733 10.38 -40.47 -13.36
N GLY A 734 9.18 -39.97 -13.68
CA GLY A 734 8.21 -40.66 -14.53
C GLY A 734 7.16 -41.53 -13.82
N GLY A 735 6.99 -41.39 -12.49
CA GLY A 735 5.82 -41.96 -11.80
C GLY A 735 5.97 -43.38 -11.21
N GLY A 736 7.19 -43.93 -11.11
CA GLY A 736 7.46 -45.30 -10.64
C GLY A 736 7.35 -45.58 -9.12
N GLY A 737 6.54 -44.82 -8.37
CA GLY A 737 6.39 -44.96 -6.91
C GLY A 737 7.57 -44.39 -6.09
N SER A 738 7.40 -44.13 -4.79
CA SER A 738 8.44 -43.49 -3.94
C SER A 738 9.66 -44.40 -3.71
N TYR A 739 10.88 -43.83 -3.65
CA TYR A 739 12.07 -44.59 -3.22
C TYR A 739 11.97 -45.04 -1.76
N THR A 740 11.14 -44.39 -0.95
CA THR A 740 10.94 -44.73 0.46
C THR A 740 9.89 -45.84 0.61
N LYS A 741 10.20 -46.88 1.38
CA LYS A 741 9.28 -47.97 1.76
C LYS A 741 8.27 -47.54 2.82
N ILE A 742 8.61 -46.56 3.64
CA ILE A 742 7.74 -46.01 4.69
C ILE A 742 6.50 -45.34 4.05
N ALA A 743 5.33 -45.89 4.38
CA ALA A 743 4.03 -45.39 3.94
C ALA A 743 3.83 -43.94 4.38
N VAL A 744 3.14 -43.15 3.55
CA VAL A 744 2.93 -41.71 3.78
C VAL A 744 2.34 -41.42 5.17
N ALA A 745 1.37 -42.24 5.60
CA ALA A 745 0.74 -42.13 6.92
C ALA A 745 1.73 -42.30 8.10
N HIS A 746 2.81 -43.06 7.91
CA HIS A 746 3.79 -43.36 8.96
C HIS A 746 4.99 -42.40 8.95
N ARG A 747 5.12 -41.53 7.94
CA ARG A 747 6.29 -40.63 7.81
C ARG A 747 6.38 -39.59 8.93
N LEU A 748 5.24 -39.17 9.47
CA LEU A 748 5.19 -38.24 10.61
C LEU A 748 5.64 -38.87 11.93
N LYS A 749 5.60 -40.21 12.02
CA LYS A 749 6.01 -41.00 13.20
C LYS A 749 7.47 -41.48 13.12
N VAL A 750 8.22 -41.02 12.12
CA VAL A 750 9.64 -41.38 11.96
C VAL A 750 10.47 -40.77 13.09
N SER A 751 11.22 -41.63 13.78
CA SER A 751 12.20 -41.23 14.80
C SER A 751 13.64 -41.49 14.32
N VAL A 752 14.60 -41.18 15.19
CA VAL A 752 16.02 -41.53 15.00
C VAL A 752 16.24 -43.05 14.83
N ASP A 753 15.31 -43.90 15.29
CA ASP A 753 15.50 -45.36 15.29
C ASP A 753 15.57 -45.96 13.88
N VAL A 754 14.88 -45.35 12.91
CA VAL A 754 15.01 -45.67 11.49
C VAL A 754 16.47 -45.56 11.04
N PHE A 755 17.17 -44.53 11.52
CA PHE A 755 18.54 -44.21 11.15
C PHE A 755 19.60 -44.89 12.03
N LYS A 756 19.20 -45.46 13.18
CA LYS A 756 20.03 -46.35 14.01
C LYS A 756 20.15 -47.75 13.41
N ASN A 757 19.12 -48.21 12.70
CA ASN A 757 19.13 -49.52 12.06
C ASN A 757 20.24 -49.60 11.02
N GLN A 758 21.12 -50.60 11.11
CA GLN A 758 22.22 -50.81 10.17
C GLN A 758 21.75 -51.29 8.79
N ASN A 759 20.46 -51.53 8.59
CA ASN A 759 19.89 -51.87 7.29
C ASN A 759 19.04 -50.71 6.72
N PRO A 760 19.62 -49.86 5.85
CA PRO A 760 18.86 -48.82 5.15
C PRO A 760 17.74 -49.37 4.25
N GLY A 761 17.81 -50.65 3.87
CA GLY A 761 16.80 -51.35 3.09
C GLY A 761 15.43 -51.45 3.79
N HIS A 762 15.35 -51.19 5.10
CA HIS A 762 14.06 -51.08 5.81
C HIS A 762 13.32 -49.78 5.47
N ALA A 763 14.06 -48.73 5.09
CA ALA A 763 13.51 -47.42 4.79
C ALA A 763 13.42 -47.14 3.28
N PHE A 764 14.28 -47.76 2.46
CA PHE A 764 14.40 -47.47 1.03
C PHE A 764 14.28 -48.72 0.16
N ARG A 765 13.63 -48.56 -1.02
CA ARG A 765 13.54 -49.58 -2.08
C ARG A 765 14.82 -49.64 -2.91
N ALA A 766 15.44 -48.48 -3.13
CA ALA A 766 16.70 -48.39 -3.85
C ALA A 766 17.48 -47.16 -3.39
N ALA A 767 18.80 -47.30 -3.22
CA ALA A 767 19.69 -46.21 -2.88
C ALA A 767 21.14 -46.51 -3.26
N HIS A 768 21.91 -45.45 -3.47
CA HIS A 768 23.37 -45.51 -3.48
C HIS A 768 23.89 -45.33 -2.05
N MET A 769 24.92 -46.08 -1.67
CA MET A 769 25.52 -46.04 -0.34
C MET A 769 27.00 -45.73 -0.44
N ARG A 770 27.43 -44.66 0.25
CA ARG A 770 28.82 -44.25 0.32
C ARG A 770 29.33 -44.44 1.75
N TRP A 771 30.46 -45.14 1.89
CA TRP A 771 31.17 -45.23 3.15
C TRP A 771 31.71 -43.86 3.52
N GLY A 772 31.18 -43.27 4.60
CA GLY A 772 31.55 -41.92 5.02
C GLY A 772 32.77 -41.93 5.92
N THR A 773 33.80 -41.18 5.55
CA THR A 773 34.90 -40.84 6.47
C THR A 773 34.42 -39.85 7.55
N ASP A 774 35.17 -39.70 8.64
CA ASP A 774 34.87 -38.68 9.66
C ASP A 774 34.78 -37.27 9.06
N LYS A 775 35.59 -37.01 8.03
CA LYS A 775 35.56 -35.76 7.26
C LYS A 775 34.25 -35.61 6.48
N ASP A 776 33.78 -36.65 5.81
CA ASP A 776 32.50 -36.61 5.07
C ASP A 776 31.32 -36.36 6.01
N TRP A 777 31.29 -37.03 7.16
CA TRP A 777 30.26 -36.82 8.19
C TRP A 777 30.32 -35.40 8.78
N THR A 778 31.52 -34.88 9.05
CA THR A 778 31.71 -33.50 9.53
C THR A 778 31.20 -32.48 8.53
N ILE A 779 31.49 -32.66 7.24
CA ILE A 779 31.00 -31.78 6.17
C ILE A 779 29.47 -31.85 6.07
N ALA A 780 28.89 -33.05 6.01
CA ALA A 780 27.44 -33.23 5.95
C ALA A 780 26.74 -32.57 7.15
N LEU A 781 27.26 -32.76 8.37
CA LEU A 781 26.72 -32.15 9.58
C LEU A 781 26.86 -30.62 9.60
N SER A 782 27.92 -30.07 9.00
CA SER A 782 28.05 -28.62 8.84
C SER A 782 26.97 -28.02 7.93
N HIS A 783 26.35 -28.85 7.08
CA HIS A 783 25.23 -28.46 6.22
C HIS A 783 23.87 -28.76 6.84
N ILE A 784 23.73 -29.86 7.60
CA ILE A 784 22.48 -30.22 8.29
C ILE A 784 22.22 -29.24 9.44
N ILE A 785 23.23 -29.01 10.29
CA ILE A 785 23.13 -28.10 11.44
C ILE A 785 24.23 -27.03 11.30
N PRO A 786 23.98 -25.94 10.54
CA PRO A 786 24.99 -24.93 10.27
C PRO A 786 25.41 -24.18 11.55
N PRO A 787 26.67 -23.76 11.67
CA PRO A 787 27.09 -22.85 12.73
C PRO A 787 26.47 -21.46 12.52
N GLN A 788 26.34 -20.69 13.60
CA GLN A 788 25.82 -19.33 13.56
C GLN A 788 26.61 -18.45 12.58
N GLY A 789 25.91 -17.66 11.75
CA GLY A 789 26.50 -16.74 10.77
C GLY A 789 26.88 -17.35 9.41
N LYS A 790 26.75 -18.68 9.21
CA LYS A 790 26.95 -19.29 7.87
C LYS A 790 25.61 -19.41 7.13
N LEU A 791 25.34 -18.44 6.25
CA LEU A 791 24.17 -18.44 5.37
C LEU A 791 24.31 -19.49 4.25
N LYS A 792 23.21 -20.16 3.88
CA LYS A 792 23.14 -20.95 2.65
C LYS A 792 22.61 -20.12 1.48
N MET A 793 22.88 -20.52 0.25
CA MET A 793 22.20 -19.91 -0.90
C MET A 793 20.74 -20.35 -0.95
N GLN A 794 19.81 -19.44 -1.27
CA GLN A 794 18.38 -19.73 -1.39
C GLN A 794 18.05 -20.77 -2.49
N SER A 795 18.97 -21.01 -3.43
CA SER A 795 18.89 -22.08 -4.46
C SER A 795 19.13 -23.49 -3.93
N SER A 796 19.33 -23.66 -2.62
CA SER A 796 19.55 -24.99 -2.03
C SER A 796 18.27 -25.81 -2.05
N GLN A 797 18.29 -26.98 -2.68
CA GLN A 797 17.20 -27.95 -2.75
C GLN A 797 16.93 -28.56 -1.36
N ASN A 798 15.66 -28.81 -1.04
CA ASN A 798 15.14 -29.42 0.21
C ASN A 798 15.29 -28.58 1.50
N TYR A 799 16.42 -27.91 1.77
CA TYR A 799 16.61 -27.21 3.06
C TYR A 799 15.57 -26.12 3.35
N PRO A 800 15.16 -25.25 2.40
CA PRO A 800 14.10 -24.27 2.65
C PRO A 800 12.72 -24.90 2.92
N GLN A 801 12.53 -26.16 2.53
CA GLN A 801 11.28 -26.90 2.77
C GLN A 801 11.29 -27.63 4.12
N CYS A 802 12.45 -27.77 4.79
CA CYS A 802 12.58 -28.43 6.09
C CYS A 802 12.11 -27.52 7.23
N ALA A 803 11.19 -28.00 8.06
CA ALA A 803 10.78 -27.36 9.30
C ALA A 803 11.93 -27.26 10.32
N TYR A 804 12.70 -28.34 10.53
CA TYR A 804 13.78 -28.36 11.53
C TYR A 804 14.82 -27.26 11.28
N TYR A 805 15.07 -26.97 10.01
CA TYR A 805 16.09 -26.01 9.59
C TYR A 805 15.70 -24.57 9.94
N ARG A 806 14.39 -24.26 9.86
CA ARG A 806 13.83 -22.99 10.31
C ARG A 806 13.76 -22.89 11.82
N MET A 807 13.37 -23.98 12.48
CA MET A 807 13.39 -24.08 13.94
C MET A 807 14.81 -23.86 14.50
N TRP A 808 15.84 -24.40 13.84
CA TRP A 808 17.24 -24.14 14.17
C TRP A 808 17.62 -22.66 14.01
N GLY A 809 17.19 -22.01 12.93
CA GLY A 809 17.37 -20.56 12.76
C GLY A 809 16.75 -19.73 13.87
N HIS A 810 15.52 -20.07 14.26
CA HIS A 810 14.83 -19.45 15.39
C HIS A 810 15.55 -19.68 16.73
N PHE A 811 16.04 -20.89 16.96
CA PHE A 811 16.83 -21.19 18.17
C PHE A 811 18.11 -20.35 18.23
N MET A 812 18.83 -20.20 17.11
CA MET A 812 20.03 -19.37 17.04
C MET A 812 19.72 -17.88 17.23
N SER A 813 18.62 -17.37 16.67
CA SER A 813 18.26 -15.94 16.78
C SER A 813 17.70 -15.56 18.15
N SER A 814 17.05 -16.51 18.84
CA SER A 814 16.47 -16.31 20.17
C SER A 814 17.51 -16.32 21.30
N ILE A 815 18.75 -16.73 21.03
CA ILE A 815 19.82 -16.84 22.02
C ILE A 815 20.91 -15.80 21.75
N ARG A 816 21.05 -14.81 22.64
CA ARG A 816 22.06 -13.74 22.54
C ARG A 816 23.50 -14.25 22.61
N SER A 817 23.76 -15.35 23.32
CA SER A 817 25.11 -15.88 23.55
C SER A 817 25.53 -16.86 22.45
N THR A 818 26.51 -16.47 21.66
CA THR A 818 27.14 -17.32 20.63
C THR A 818 27.74 -18.59 21.22
N THR A 819 28.27 -18.53 22.44
CA THR A 819 28.79 -19.67 23.19
C THR A 819 27.71 -20.73 23.45
N VAL A 820 26.52 -20.31 23.87
CA VAL A 820 25.41 -21.25 24.13
C VAL A 820 24.93 -21.91 22.84
N VAL A 821 24.87 -21.17 21.73
CA VAL A 821 24.52 -21.73 20.42
C VAL A 821 25.57 -22.73 19.95
N LYS A 822 26.85 -22.45 20.19
CA LYS A 822 27.96 -23.36 19.90
C LYS A 822 27.86 -24.65 20.73
N GLU A 823 27.65 -24.55 22.03
CA GLU A 823 27.46 -25.70 22.92
C GLU A 823 26.26 -26.56 22.51
N ALA A 824 25.13 -25.93 22.16
CA ALA A 824 23.94 -26.62 21.67
C ALA A 824 24.22 -27.40 20.38
N ARG A 825 24.96 -26.78 19.44
CA ARG A 825 25.36 -27.44 18.20
C ARG A 825 26.32 -28.60 18.43
N GLU A 826 27.29 -28.44 19.33
CA GLU A 826 28.25 -29.50 19.69
C GLU A 826 27.53 -30.70 20.32
N ALA A 827 26.58 -30.45 21.23
CA ALA A 827 25.73 -31.48 21.81
C ALA A 827 24.86 -32.19 20.75
N PHE A 828 24.26 -31.42 19.83
CA PHE A 828 23.48 -31.96 18.71
C PHE A 828 24.33 -32.89 17.83
N VAL A 829 25.52 -32.43 17.44
CA VAL A 829 26.47 -33.19 16.61
C VAL A 829 26.95 -34.45 17.32
N ALA A 830 27.31 -34.36 18.61
CA ALA A 830 27.75 -35.50 19.40
C ALA A 830 26.65 -36.57 19.48
N LYS A 831 25.42 -36.16 19.79
CA LYS A 831 24.27 -37.07 19.87
C LYS A 831 23.97 -37.73 18.52
N PHE A 832 23.86 -36.92 17.45
CA PHE A 832 23.67 -37.43 16.09
C PHE A 832 24.74 -38.46 15.72
N THR A 833 26.00 -38.15 16.00
CA THR A 833 27.15 -39.01 15.70
C THR A 833 27.12 -40.32 16.51
N SER A 834 26.57 -40.33 17.72
CA SER A 834 26.48 -41.54 18.54
C SER A 834 25.37 -42.50 18.11
N GLU A 835 24.26 -42.00 17.58
CA GLU A 835 23.06 -42.78 17.30
C GLU A 835 22.93 -43.15 15.81
N VAL A 836 23.26 -42.24 14.90
CA VAL A 836 22.95 -42.40 13.48
C VAL A 836 23.99 -43.27 12.78
N ARG A 837 23.54 -44.36 12.15
CA ARG A 837 24.38 -45.29 11.37
C ARG A 837 24.40 -44.95 9.87
N TRP A 838 23.30 -44.41 9.35
CA TRP A 838 23.22 -43.92 7.98
C TRP A 838 22.33 -42.67 7.92
N PHE A 839 22.57 -41.79 6.95
CA PHE A 839 21.76 -40.60 6.72
C PHE A 839 21.83 -40.14 5.26
N ALA A 840 20.99 -39.18 4.87
CA ALA A 840 21.10 -38.53 3.56
C ALA A 840 22.51 -37.94 3.36
N TRP A 841 23.09 -38.11 2.17
CA TRP A 841 24.37 -37.50 1.83
C TRP A 841 24.21 -36.00 1.55
N ALA A 842 24.09 -35.25 2.64
CA ALA A 842 23.83 -33.82 2.67
C ALA A 842 25.00 -32.99 2.11
N LYS A 843 24.70 -32.13 1.14
CA LYS A 843 25.64 -31.16 0.55
C LYS A 843 25.19 -29.73 0.80
N ALA A 844 26.03 -28.75 0.45
CA ALA A 844 25.71 -27.34 0.57
C ALA A 844 24.41 -26.98 -0.17
N GLU A 845 24.25 -27.48 -1.40
CA GLU A 845 23.13 -27.13 -2.29
C GLU A 845 21.91 -28.06 -2.16
N ARG A 846 21.98 -29.21 -1.49
CA ARG A 846 20.85 -30.14 -1.38
C ARG A 846 20.97 -31.07 -0.19
N LEU A 847 19.84 -31.41 0.44
CA LEU A 847 19.81 -32.42 1.52
C LEU A 847 19.99 -33.83 0.94
N TRP A 848 19.31 -34.11 -0.18
CA TRP A 848 19.37 -35.39 -0.87
C TRP A 848 20.15 -35.27 -2.18
N GLU A 849 21.31 -35.91 -2.25
CA GLU A 849 21.98 -36.14 -3.53
C GLU A 849 21.31 -37.30 -4.26
N SER A 850 21.10 -37.17 -5.57
CA SER A 850 20.37 -38.16 -6.38
C SER A 850 20.98 -38.39 -7.77
N SER A 851 22.18 -37.87 -8.03
CA SER A 851 22.87 -38.07 -9.30
C SER A 851 23.31 -39.52 -9.50
N GLY A 852 23.32 -40.00 -10.75
CA GLY A 852 23.88 -41.31 -11.10
C GLY A 852 25.41 -41.34 -11.18
N LYS A 853 26.11 -40.42 -10.50
CA LYS A 853 27.57 -40.34 -10.54
C LYS A 853 28.17 -41.38 -9.60
N SER A 854 29.00 -42.28 -10.11
CA SER A 854 29.74 -43.23 -9.28
C SER A 854 30.84 -42.51 -8.47
N TYR A 855 30.95 -42.84 -7.18
CA TYR A 855 32.00 -42.35 -6.28
C TYR A 855 32.92 -43.50 -5.86
N LYS A 856 34.20 -43.20 -5.60
CA LYS A 856 35.12 -44.17 -4.98
C LYS A 856 34.54 -44.61 -3.63
N GLU A 857 34.68 -45.90 -3.29
CA GLU A 857 34.20 -46.48 -2.02
C GLU A 857 32.67 -46.34 -1.85
N SER A 858 31.92 -46.63 -2.91
CA SER A 858 30.45 -46.70 -2.87
C SER A 858 29.93 -48.07 -3.33
N THR A 859 28.75 -48.41 -2.86
CA THR A 859 27.96 -49.58 -3.26
C THR A 859 26.52 -49.14 -3.51
N HIS A 860 25.68 -50.01 -4.06
CA HIS A 860 24.28 -49.72 -4.35
C HIS A 860 23.40 -50.88 -3.91
N SER A 861 22.11 -50.61 -3.68
CA SER A 861 21.13 -51.63 -3.37
C SER A 861 21.03 -52.68 -4.49
N PRO A 862 20.74 -53.96 -4.17
CA PRO A 862 20.48 -55.00 -5.17
C PRO A 862 19.43 -54.54 -6.20
N GLY A 863 19.67 -54.82 -7.49
CA GLY A 863 18.76 -54.44 -8.57
C GLY A 863 18.86 -52.98 -9.06
N LEU A 864 19.58 -52.09 -8.37
CA LEU A 864 19.84 -50.74 -8.84
C LEU A 864 21.06 -50.72 -9.78
N GLN A 865 20.94 -50.13 -10.97
CA GLN A 865 22.11 -49.95 -11.84
C GLN A 865 23.04 -48.86 -11.28
N ALA A 866 24.36 -49.06 -11.36
CA ALA A 866 25.37 -48.17 -10.78
C ALA A 866 25.27 -46.69 -11.21
N ASN A 867 24.74 -46.42 -12.42
CA ASN A 867 24.59 -45.06 -12.96
C ASN A 867 23.13 -44.56 -12.97
N ALA A 868 22.18 -45.35 -12.45
CA ALA A 868 20.79 -44.92 -12.37
C ALA A 868 20.62 -43.85 -11.27
N PRO A 869 19.77 -42.83 -11.47
CA PRO A 869 19.47 -41.86 -10.43
C PRO A 869 18.74 -42.55 -9.27
N ALA A 870 19.23 -42.36 -8.05
CA ALA A 870 18.61 -42.82 -6.80
C ALA A 870 19.18 -42.01 -5.62
N PRO A 871 18.51 -41.97 -4.45
CA PRO A 871 19.01 -41.26 -3.28
C PRO A 871 20.38 -41.78 -2.83
N TRP A 872 21.28 -40.86 -2.46
CA TRP A 872 22.57 -41.19 -1.86
C TRP A 872 22.53 -41.15 -0.35
N LEU A 873 23.00 -42.24 0.26
CA LEU A 873 23.16 -42.41 1.69
C LEU A 873 24.64 -42.33 2.06
N LEU A 874 24.94 -41.58 3.11
CA LEU A 874 26.20 -41.65 3.80
C LEU A 874 26.06 -42.70 4.91
N ILE A 875 26.91 -43.73 4.91
CA ILE A 875 26.83 -44.87 5.83
C ILE A 875 28.09 -45.01 6.69
N ARG A 876 27.92 -45.58 7.89
CA ARG A 876 29.02 -45.96 8.79
C ARG A 876 29.31 -47.46 8.73
N GLY A 877 30.44 -47.85 9.32
CA GLY A 877 30.84 -49.25 9.57
C GLY A 877 29.68 -50.14 9.99
N GLY A 878 29.50 -51.27 9.31
CA GLY A 878 28.50 -52.29 9.66
C GLY A 878 27.12 -52.14 9.01
N CYS A 879 26.89 -51.14 8.14
CA CYS A 879 25.61 -51.07 7.42
C CYS A 879 25.55 -52.12 6.29
N ILE A 880 24.47 -52.88 6.23
CA ILE A 880 24.24 -53.96 5.25
C ILE A 880 22.84 -53.82 4.67
N TRP A 881 22.71 -53.88 3.35
CA TRP A 881 21.40 -53.88 2.70
C TRP A 881 20.75 -55.27 2.74
N LYS A 882 19.58 -55.37 3.36
CA LYS A 882 18.69 -56.54 3.24
C LYS A 882 17.28 -56.07 2.89
N ASP A 883 16.60 -56.83 2.05
CA ASP A 883 15.35 -56.37 1.39
C ASP A 883 14.07 -56.86 2.09
N ASP A 884 14.22 -57.70 3.11
CA ASP A 884 13.23 -58.63 3.67
C ASP A 884 12.24 -58.04 4.70
N GLU A 885 12.38 -56.77 5.10
CA GLU A 885 11.45 -56.12 6.06
C GLU A 885 11.22 -54.63 5.75
N VAL A 886 10.00 -54.13 6.04
CA VAL A 886 9.63 -52.70 5.97
C VAL A 886 9.57 -52.15 7.39
N TRP A 887 10.13 -50.97 7.64
CA TRP A 887 9.99 -50.32 8.95
C TRP A 887 8.52 -49.97 9.27
N THR A 888 8.05 -50.36 10.46
CA THR A 888 6.77 -49.95 11.04
C THR A 888 7.00 -49.18 12.34
N PRO A 889 6.09 -48.25 12.72
CA PRO A 889 6.14 -47.61 14.03
C PRO A 889 6.07 -48.65 15.16
N THR A 890 6.83 -48.44 16.22
CA THR A 890 6.82 -49.31 17.41
C THR A 890 5.44 -49.26 18.07
N GLY A 891 4.72 -50.39 18.14
CA GLY A 891 3.42 -50.50 18.84
C GLY A 891 2.18 -50.63 17.94
N THR A 892 2.33 -50.71 16.61
CA THR A 892 1.23 -51.06 15.69
C THR A 892 1.18 -52.57 15.47
N GLU A 893 0.20 -53.27 16.08
CA GLU A 893 -0.14 -54.64 15.71
C GLU A 893 -0.76 -54.64 14.30
N LEU A 894 -0.28 -55.52 13.42
CA LEU A 894 -0.84 -55.71 12.07
C LEU A 894 -2.15 -56.49 12.22
N GLU A 895 -3.29 -55.86 11.92
CA GLU A 895 -4.51 -56.62 11.62
C GLU A 895 -4.31 -57.33 10.27
N ASP A 896 -4.15 -58.64 10.31
CA ASP A 896 -4.13 -59.51 9.13
C ASP A 896 -5.49 -59.43 8.43
N SER A 897 -5.55 -58.71 7.30
CA SER A 897 -6.67 -58.78 6.36
C SER A 897 -6.34 -59.79 5.26
N ASP A 898 -6.63 -61.06 5.54
CA ASP A 898 -6.84 -62.09 4.52
C ASP A 898 -8.23 -61.82 3.90
N GLY A 899 -8.30 -61.52 2.59
CA GLY A 899 -9.57 -61.37 1.90
C GLY A 899 -9.57 -60.68 0.53
N SER A 900 -9.67 -61.52 -0.51
CA SER A 900 -10.17 -61.29 -1.88
C SER A 900 -9.29 -60.59 -2.94
N GLU A 901 -8.82 -61.46 -3.85
CA GLU A 901 -8.56 -61.37 -5.32
C GLU A 901 -7.92 -60.13 -5.96
#